data_AF-A0A812PCQ6-F1
#
_entry.id   AF-A0A812PCQ6-F1
#
_cell.length_a   1.000
_cell.length_b   1.000
_cell.length_c   1.000
_cell.angle_alpha   90.00
_cell.angle_beta   90.00
_cell.angle_gamma   90.00
#
_symmetry.space_group_name_H-M   'P 1'
#
loop_
_entity.id
_entity.type
_entity.pdbx_description
1 polymer ?
#
loop_
_entity_poly.entity_id
_entity_poly.type
_entity_poly.pdbx_seq_one_letter_code
_entity_poly.pdbx_strand_id
1 'polypeptide(L)'
;MASASSEEARRLVDESSRIVVLTGAGVSTDSGIPDFRGPDGLWTKNPGAEEASDISVFVSDEDARKAFWRMMVSMRSDGRVPQPNADHRALLHLEERRKLQKLVTQNVDGLHQAAGTSAERVVEVHGSMQESCCLSCGEQRPIAEVLSQVMSGVDDPRCSCGGLLKANVVLFGEALPPLALATAFEAARDCDLLMCIGSTLSVYPVAAMVPEAKECGAKLLILNQGPTEFDELADIRLSGSISSVLPQICGCATLSIDTDLQRNNSSPSSNSSVASGNSSSTLSSAAPSSSNTSSLQDVLNNGLVDGKISTLYWAEIDRTIAAAGLVTPQPPSLNDLGPTPTPDPYTSILGVQKTASSADDATATLANYELVTPPPPIPPHAPSVPKVSVLPYQMTLGAEVLRGMSEKVTPEPLPAQELVDASFAAQCPMVMLSNDVFVTSSPHGCQISRSPLVITEMDLEHGQILPTPGLRPGAILQQAFPFTFLAMANESPIRFAFAFGMASGHINPSLPIARALVKLGHEVHYLSREQMRAPIEDTGAHFTNELEECPELYEGRKEDLFGATEALKLEHGLEEDPMILSWVKLAPISLELGLPGVLRWMQRLQPQVLVFCPMLNRDAFFAAKILGIPRVPLLTTAGPGSMVSVMNQFLSWSGLSMPEIVERARKFPASVEAMRRLADMGVNYEAELELSAKSPGAIGCMVHSPITIVTTCEDMQDPVPPELEAVYSLQGAKFVYVGPLLDQQGARRAAGHKFAHSAHSDSSATDKARDSPKDALEELRDARDAGRLIVLASMGTVITGDSPDFGWAVKPVESQRQGLTGKQLCQAAWSGVFDAFGAKEGDLLEKTPLILVSVGPQKDALDSVKVPPNAICKPVLPQVDLLRAGVDVFLTHGGQNSFMESLAAGVPVVVCPGFADQPANAQKAAELQVGLQVTRPVPAEGEEDAATASYTTSVAEALRRVQQEPVFRTAAAECGRKITEAGGVQRTVDILLQTGRDGRERPLPTLLANTAPTSHTVKECRVQA
;
A
#
# COMPACT_ATOMS: atom_id res chain seq x y z
N MET A 1 36.99 -33.31 19.22
CA MET A 1 36.00 -34.04 18.39
C MET A 1 35.59 -33.09 17.27
N ALA A 2 36.31 -33.07 16.15
CA ALA A 2 36.22 -31.96 15.18
C ALA A 2 36.14 -32.38 13.70
N SER A 3 36.23 -33.68 13.38
CA SER A 3 36.09 -34.18 12.00
C SER A 3 34.63 -34.32 11.55
N ALA A 4 33.75 -34.75 12.46
CA ALA A 4 32.36 -35.10 12.14
C ALA A 4 31.57 -33.95 11.50
N SER A 5 31.65 -32.74 12.07
CA SER A 5 30.88 -31.58 11.58
C SER A 5 31.29 -31.12 10.18
N SER A 6 32.57 -31.26 9.80
CA SER A 6 33.04 -30.86 8.48
C SER A 6 32.70 -31.88 7.39
N GLU A 7 32.70 -33.17 7.73
CA GLU A 7 32.21 -34.23 6.83
C GLU A 7 30.68 -34.16 6.64
N GLU A 8 29.95 -33.85 7.72
CA GLU A 8 28.50 -33.61 7.68
C GLU A 8 28.13 -32.34 6.91
N ALA A 9 28.88 -31.24 7.11
CA ALA A 9 28.76 -30.01 6.32
C ALA A 9 29.00 -30.24 4.83
N ARG A 10 30.07 -30.96 4.48
CA ARG A 10 30.35 -31.34 3.10
C ARG A 10 29.22 -32.19 2.53
N ARG A 11 28.71 -33.17 3.28
CA ARG A 11 27.59 -34.02 2.84
C ARG A 11 26.34 -33.19 2.57
N LEU A 12 26.01 -32.23 3.44
CA LEU A 12 24.88 -31.31 3.24
C LEU A 12 25.06 -30.49 1.94
N VAL A 13 26.23 -29.89 1.73
CA VAL A 13 26.57 -29.16 0.49
C VAL A 13 26.55 -30.08 -0.75
N ASP A 14 26.97 -31.34 -0.61
CA ASP A 14 26.96 -32.33 -1.69
C ASP A 14 25.55 -32.88 -2.00
N GLU A 15 24.63 -32.90 -1.03
CA GLU A 15 23.21 -33.31 -1.20
C GLU A 15 22.29 -32.17 -1.68
N SER A 16 22.54 -30.91 -1.31
CA SER A 16 21.72 -29.74 -1.71
C SER A 16 21.78 -29.40 -3.20
N SER A 17 20.68 -28.88 -3.76
CA SER A 17 20.53 -28.57 -5.19
C SER A 17 20.41 -27.08 -5.50
N ARG A 18 19.96 -26.27 -4.54
CA ARG A 18 19.71 -24.83 -4.66
C ARG A 18 20.35 -24.12 -3.48
N ILE A 19 21.67 -23.91 -3.57
CA ILE A 19 22.46 -23.31 -2.50
C ILE A 19 22.47 -21.79 -2.66
N VAL A 20 22.01 -21.06 -1.65
CA VAL A 20 22.21 -19.62 -1.53
C VAL A 20 23.31 -19.36 -0.51
N VAL A 21 24.19 -18.42 -0.81
CA VAL A 21 25.32 -18.06 0.05
C VAL A 21 25.18 -16.61 0.47
N LEU A 22 25.27 -16.33 1.77
CA LEU A 22 25.33 -14.99 2.35
C LEU A 22 26.74 -14.74 2.91
N THR A 23 27.53 -13.88 2.25
CA THR A 23 28.89 -13.54 2.70
C THR A 23 28.96 -12.22 3.46
N GLY A 24 29.85 -12.16 4.45
CA GLY A 24 30.27 -10.95 5.15
C GLY A 24 31.78 -10.73 5.10
N ALA A 25 32.25 -9.67 5.77
CA ALA A 25 33.62 -9.15 5.65
C ALA A 25 34.70 -10.18 5.99
N GLY A 26 34.39 -11.19 6.83
CA GLY A 26 35.31 -12.28 7.16
C GLY A 26 35.85 -13.01 5.93
N VAL A 27 35.08 -13.11 4.84
CA VAL A 27 35.49 -13.75 3.57
C VAL A 27 36.61 -12.98 2.85
N SER A 28 36.76 -11.67 3.08
CA SER A 28 37.79 -10.83 2.45
C SER A 28 39.05 -10.63 3.29
N THR A 29 39.11 -11.19 4.50
CA THR A 29 40.23 -11.02 5.45
C THR A 29 41.57 -11.52 4.90
N ASP A 30 41.63 -12.77 4.42
CA ASP A 30 42.84 -13.35 3.79
C ASP A 30 43.16 -12.70 2.42
N SER A 31 42.30 -11.83 1.89
CA SER A 31 42.58 -10.97 0.72
C SER A 31 43.31 -9.67 1.10
N GLY A 32 43.53 -9.43 2.40
CA GLY A 32 44.17 -8.22 2.94
C GLY A 32 43.20 -7.07 3.27
N ILE A 33 41.89 -7.29 3.18
CA ILE A 33 40.86 -6.31 3.58
C ILE A 33 40.46 -6.62 5.04
N PRO A 34 40.67 -5.71 6.01
CA PRO A 34 40.28 -5.96 7.39
C PRO A 34 38.75 -6.07 7.51
N ASP A 35 38.29 -6.87 8.47
CA ASP A 35 36.88 -6.85 8.85
C ASP A 35 36.52 -5.58 9.66
N PHE A 36 35.28 -5.50 10.15
CA PHE A 36 34.80 -4.34 10.89
C PHE A 36 34.91 -4.46 12.41
N ARG A 37 34.59 -5.63 13.00
CA ARG A 37 34.48 -5.85 14.46
C ARG A 37 35.37 -6.97 15.01
N GLY A 38 36.23 -7.58 14.21
CA GLY A 38 37.19 -8.59 14.66
C GLY A 38 38.35 -8.00 15.46
N PRO A 39 39.32 -8.83 15.91
CA PRO A 39 40.46 -8.39 16.71
C PRO A 39 41.31 -7.30 16.03
N ASP A 40 41.38 -7.34 14.70
CA ASP A 40 42.09 -6.38 13.86
C ASP A 40 41.15 -5.40 13.12
N GLY A 41 39.86 -5.41 13.44
CA GLY A 41 38.79 -4.76 12.68
C GLY A 41 38.79 -3.23 12.70
N LEU A 42 38.15 -2.63 11.68
CA LEU A 42 38.14 -1.19 11.43
C LEU A 42 37.51 -0.39 12.59
N TRP A 43 36.30 -0.75 13.02
CA TRP A 43 35.61 -0.06 14.13
C TRP A 43 36.24 -0.43 15.48
N THR A 44 36.79 -1.65 15.63
CA THR A 44 37.58 -2.07 16.80
C THR A 44 38.79 -1.15 17.03
N LYS A 45 39.43 -0.67 15.94
CA LYS A 45 40.60 0.22 15.99
C LYS A 45 40.27 1.70 15.96
N ASN A 46 39.13 2.09 15.39
CA ASN A 46 38.66 3.47 15.36
C ASN A 46 37.11 3.54 15.46
N PRO A 47 36.54 3.61 16.67
CA PRO A 47 35.09 3.70 16.85
C PRO A 47 34.46 4.92 16.15
N GLY A 48 35.17 6.06 16.11
CA GLY A 48 34.70 7.26 15.41
C GLY A 48 34.60 7.12 13.88
N ALA A 49 35.16 6.05 13.29
CA ALA A 49 34.93 5.72 11.89
C ALA A 49 33.53 5.12 11.64
N GLU A 50 32.86 4.59 12.66
CA GLU A 50 31.48 4.11 12.56
C GLU A 50 30.52 5.32 12.42
N GLU A 51 30.64 6.29 13.33
CA GLU A 51 29.89 7.57 13.30
C GLU A 51 30.18 8.40 12.03
N ALA A 52 31.43 8.44 11.56
CA ALA A 52 31.81 9.15 10.33
C ALA A 52 31.37 8.46 9.03
N SER A 53 30.75 7.27 9.11
CA SER A 53 30.24 6.51 7.97
C SER A 53 28.72 6.63 7.79
N ASP A 54 28.11 7.71 8.31
CA ASP A 54 26.67 8.00 8.19
C ASP A 54 26.35 8.92 7.00
N ILE A 55 25.22 8.68 6.33
CA ILE A 55 24.79 9.43 5.14
C ILE A 55 24.48 10.90 5.45
N SER A 56 23.98 11.21 6.64
CA SER A 56 23.69 12.59 7.05
C SER A 56 24.97 13.40 7.22
N VAL A 57 26.05 12.79 7.72
CA VAL A 57 27.38 13.40 7.80
C VAL A 57 27.93 13.64 6.39
N PHE A 58 27.86 12.64 5.50
CA PHE A 58 28.32 12.79 4.11
C PHE A 58 27.57 13.90 3.35
N VAL A 59 26.25 14.03 3.53
CA VAL A 59 25.44 15.05 2.87
C VAL A 59 25.69 16.45 3.45
N SER A 60 25.79 16.58 4.77
CA SER A 60 25.90 17.89 5.45
C SER A 60 27.31 18.47 5.51
N ASP A 61 28.34 17.65 5.69
CA ASP A 61 29.73 18.11 5.86
C ASP A 61 30.54 18.00 4.56
N GLU A 62 30.96 19.14 4.02
CA GLU A 62 31.79 19.22 2.82
C GLU A 62 33.22 18.73 3.06
N ASP A 63 33.84 19.04 4.19
CA ASP A 63 35.21 18.62 4.48
C ASP A 63 35.30 17.12 4.82
N ALA A 64 34.23 16.53 5.37
CA ALA A 64 34.07 15.08 5.48
C ALA A 64 34.06 14.40 4.10
N ARG A 65 33.34 14.93 3.10
CA ARG A 65 33.38 14.41 1.73
C ARG A 65 34.76 14.52 1.10
N LYS A 66 35.44 15.67 1.25
CA LYS A 66 36.82 15.85 0.77
C LYS A 66 37.77 14.86 1.43
N ALA A 67 37.62 14.61 2.74
CA ALA A 67 38.40 13.61 3.46
C ALA A 67 38.15 12.19 2.93
N PHE A 68 36.88 11.81 2.70
CA PHE A 68 36.51 10.53 2.08
C PHE A 68 37.12 10.36 0.69
N TRP A 69 37.02 11.37 -0.18
CA TRP A 69 37.58 11.32 -1.54
C TRP A 69 39.11 11.22 -1.55
N ARG A 70 39.81 11.97 -0.69
CA ARG A 70 41.26 11.86 -0.53
C ARG A 70 41.69 10.51 0.05
N MET A 71 40.92 9.95 1.00
CA MET A 71 41.13 8.61 1.54
C MET A 71 41.02 7.54 0.44
N MET A 72 39.98 7.61 -0.40
CA MET A 72 39.78 6.69 -1.53
C MET A 72 40.90 6.77 -2.57
N VAL A 73 41.42 7.98 -2.85
CA VAL A 73 42.63 8.15 -3.68
C VAL A 73 43.85 7.51 -3.02
N SER A 74 44.06 7.69 -1.71
CA SER A 74 45.20 7.09 -0.98
C SER A 74 45.15 5.56 -1.03
N MET A 75 44.00 4.96 -0.70
CA MET A 75 43.81 3.50 -0.70
C MET A 75 44.07 2.85 -2.07
N ARG A 76 43.75 3.54 -3.18
CA ARG A 76 44.09 3.06 -4.54
C ARG A 76 45.52 3.40 -4.97
N SER A 77 46.18 4.37 -4.33
CA SER A 77 47.56 4.79 -4.64
C SER A 77 48.63 3.91 -4.00
N ASP A 78 48.34 3.24 -2.88
CA ASP A 78 49.29 2.38 -2.16
C ASP A 78 49.66 1.06 -2.91
N GLY A 79 49.15 0.87 -4.13
CA GLY A 79 49.56 -0.20 -5.06
C GLY A 79 49.14 -1.63 -4.68
N ARG A 80 48.56 -1.84 -3.50
CA ARG A 80 48.05 -3.13 -3.02
C ARG A 80 46.60 -3.33 -3.44
N VAL A 81 46.37 -3.80 -4.67
CA VAL A 81 45.03 -4.21 -5.11
C VAL A 81 44.69 -5.58 -4.49
N PRO A 82 43.67 -5.70 -3.62
CA PRO A 82 43.27 -6.99 -3.06
C PRO A 82 42.96 -8.01 -4.16
N GLN A 83 43.33 -9.27 -3.92
CA GLN A 83 43.12 -10.37 -4.87
C GLN A 83 42.21 -11.43 -4.25
N PRO A 84 41.37 -12.13 -5.03
CA PRO A 84 40.54 -13.20 -4.50
C PRO A 84 41.36 -14.28 -3.77
N ASN A 85 40.94 -14.63 -2.56
CA ASN A 85 41.59 -15.66 -1.72
C ASN A 85 41.00 -17.07 -1.97
N ALA A 86 41.23 -18.01 -1.05
CA ALA A 86 40.71 -19.38 -1.17
C ALA A 86 39.19 -19.47 -1.04
N ASP A 87 38.55 -18.59 -0.26
CA ASP A 87 37.11 -18.59 -0.02
C ASP A 87 36.32 -18.23 -1.26
N HIS A 88 36.71 -17.15 -1.95
CA HIS A 88 36.09 -16.71 -3.19
C HIS A 88 36.16 -17.81 -4.27
N ARG A 89 37.30 -18.50 -4.37
CA ARG A 89 37.47 -19.66 -5.28
C ARG A 89 36.62 -20.87 -4.87
N ALA A 90 36.44 -21.11 -3.58
CA ALA A 90 35.57 -22.19 -3.09
C ALA A 90 34.08 -21.94 -3.38
N LEU A 91 33.65 -20.67 -3.42
CA LEU A 91 32.29 -20.29 -3.81
C LEU A 91 32.06 -20.33 -5.32
N LEU A 92 33.04 -19.88 -6.12
CA LEU A 92 33.03 -20.12 -7.58
C LEU A 92 32.90 -21.62 -7.90
N HIS A 93 33.58 -22.49 -7.15
CA HIS A 93 33.47 -23.94 -7.35
C HIS A 93 32.05 -24.48 -7.13
N LEU A 94 31.21 -23.84 -6.31
CA LEU A 94 29.77 -24.19 -6.21
C LEU A 94 28.99 -23.79 -7.46
N GLU A 95 29.39 -22.73 -8.17
CA GLU A 95 28.82 -22.32 -9.45
C GLU A 95 29.26 -23.26 -10.59
N GLU A 96 30.55 -23.61 -10.66
CA GLU A 96 31.08 -24.62 -11.60
C GLU A 96 30.35 -25.96 -11.45
N ARG A 97 30.07 -26.37 -10.20
CA ARG A 97 29.29 -27.56 -9.85
C ARG A 97 27.77 -27.40 -10.04
N ARG A 98 27.30 -26.24 -10.53
CA ARG A 98 25.89 -25.86 -10.76
C ARG A 98 24.98 -25.98 -9.54
N LYS A 99 25.52 -25.79 -8.34
CA LYS A 99 24.80 -25.80 -7.05
C LYS A 99 24.48 -24.40 -6.53
N LEU A 100 25.30 -23.39 -6.88
CA LEU A 100 25.09 -22.00 -6.48
C LEU A 100 23.88 -21.39 -7.21
N GLN A 101 22.82 -21.10 -6.46
CA GLN A 101 21.66 -20.36 -6.94
C GLN A 101 21.95 -18.86 -6.99
N LYS A 102 22.33 -18.27 -5.84
CA LYS A 102 22.73 -16.87 -5.68
C LYS A 102 23.83 -16.74 -4.61
N LEU A 103 24.70 -15.74 -4.78
CA LEU A 103 25.69 -15.29 -3.80
C LEU A 103 25.33 -13.86 -3.39
N VAL A 104 24.70 -13.72 -2.23
CA VAL A 104 24.38 -12.43 -1.62
C VAL A 104 25.59 -11.98 -0.81
N THR A 105 26.13 -10.80 -1.12
CA THR A 105 27.34 -10.28 -0.46
C THR A 105 27.07 -8.94 0.24
N GLN A 106 27.41 -8.90 1.52
CA GLN A 106 27.51 -7.66 2.30
C GLN A 106 28.83 -6.91 2.01
N ASN A 107 29.76 -7.51 1.26
CA ASN A 107 31.06 -6.93 0.92
C ASN A 107 30.93 -6.16 -0.38
N VAL A 108 31.55 -4.98 -0.40
CA VAL A 108 31.47 -3.98 -1.49
C VAL A 108 32.73 -3.98 -2.38
N ASP A 109 33.59 -4.98 -2.25
CA ASP A 109 34.94 -5.02 -2.85
C ASP A 109 34.98 -5.54 -4.30
N GLY A 110 33.96 -6.29 -4.73
CA GLY A 110 33.88 -6.93 -6.04
C GLY A 110 34.74 -8.19 -6.19
N LEU A 111 35.25 -8.76 -5.09
CA LEU A 111 36.19 -9.89 -5.15
C LEU A 111 35.56 -11.22 -5.59
N HIS A 112 34.24 -11.39 -5.47
CA HIS A 112 33.54 -12.58 -6.01
C HIS A 112 33.53 -12.56 -7.53
N GLN A 113 33.19 -11.42 -8.12
CA GLN A 113 33.22 -11.19 -9.57
C GLN A 113 34.66 -11.29 -10.10
N ALA A 114 35.64 -10.74 -9.37
CA ALA A 114 37.05 -10.85 -9.71
C ALA A 114 37.61 -12.29 -9.59
N ALA A 115 36.97 -13.16 -8.80
CA ALA A 115 37.32 -14.59 -8.76
C ALA A 115 36.82 -15.35 -9.99
N GLY A 116 35.73 -14.88 -10.61
CA GLY A 116 35.07 -15.50 -11.76
C GLY A 116 33.59 -15.86 -11.56
N THR A 117 33.02 -15.61 -10.37
CA THR A 117 31.59 -15.84 -10.09
C THR A 117 30.73 -14.97 -10.99
N SER A 118 29.72 -15.55 -11.67
CA SER A 118 28.97 -14.83 -12.70
C SER A 118 28.16 -13.66 -12.10
N ALA A 119 28.16 -12.52 -12.78
CA ALA A 119 27.45 -11.32 -12.31
C ALA A 119 25.94 -11.54 -12.11
N GLU A 120 25.32 -12.45 -12.86
CA GLU A 120 23.92 -12.87 -12.65
C GLU A 120 23.67 -13.59 -11.31
N ARG A 121 24.71 -14.14 -10.67
CA ARG A 121 24.65 -14.87 -9.40
C ARG A 121 24.92 -13.99 -8.21
N VAL A 122 25.79 -12.98 -8.36
CA VAL A 122 26.18 -12.08 -7.27
C VAL A 122 25.08 -11.03 -7.01
N VAL A 123 24.83 -10.73 -5.74
CA VAL A 123 23.88 -9.70 -5.29
C VAL A 123 24.57 -8.84 -4.22
N GLU A 124 25.05 -7.67 -4.62
CA GLU A 124 25.78 -6.73 -3.73
C GLU A 124 24.79 -5.89 -2.91
N VAL A 125 24.34 -6.40 -1.75
CA VAL A 125 23.28 -5.76 -0.94
C VAL A 125 23.71 -4.49 -0.21
N HIS A 126 25.02 -4.21 -0.13
CA HIS A 126 25.56 -2.92 0.30
C HIS A 126 26.12 -2.07 -0.85
N GLY A 127 25.85 -2.45 -2.11
CA GLY A 127 26.40 -1.77 -3.29
C GLY A 127 27.88 -2.08 -3.55
N SER A 128 28.57 -1.23 -4.32
CA SER A 128 29.89 -1.53 -4.91
C SER A 128 30.89 -0.37 -4.85
N MET A 129 32.12 -0.65 -4.43
CA MET A 129 33.26 0.31 -4.44
C MET A 129 33.90 0.48 -5.83
N GLN A 130 33.33 -0.12 -6.88
CA GLN A 130 33.78 0.08 -8.27
C GLN A 130 33.04 1.22 -8.98
N GLU A 131 31.96 1.73 -8.37
CA GLU A 131 31.08 2.74 -8.96
C GLU A 131 30.88 3.94 -8.01
N SER A 132 30.42 5.04 -8.59
CA SER A 132 29.85 6.20 -7.90
C SER A 132 28.41 6.42 -8.34
N CYS A 133 27.55 6.90 -7.44
CA CYS A 133 26.17 7.26 -7.72
C CYS A 133 25.90 8.73 -7.35
N CYS A 134 25.03 9.41 -8.10
CA CYS A 134 24.56 10.75 -7.76
C CYS A 134 23.29 10.72 -6.90
N LEU A 135 23.37 11.36 -5.73
CA LEU A 135 22.27 11.45 -4.75
C LEU A 135 21.07 12.31 -5.21
N SER A 136 21.16 12.98 -6.36
CA SER A 136 20.11 13.87 -6.87
C SER A 136 19.45 13.41 -8.18
N CYS A 137 20.05 12.47 -8.91
CA CYS A 137 19.51 11.98 -10.19
C CYS A 137 19.76 10.50 -10.47
N GLY A 138 20.49 9.78 -9.62
CA GLY A 138 20.80 8.35 -9.82
C GLY A 138 21.82 8.05 -10.94
N GLU A 139 22.50 9.05 -11.51
CA GLU A 139 23.58 8.82 -12.49
C GLU A 139 24.69 7.97 -11.85
N GLN A 140 24.84 6.74 -12.31
CA GLN A 140 25.91 5.82 -11.93
C GLN A 140 27.07 5.89 -12.93
N ARG A 141 28.31 5.86 -12.42
CA ARG A 141 29.54 5.96 -13.20
C ARG A 141 30.66 5.12 -12.59
N PRO A 142 31.68 4.69 -13.35
CA PRO A 142 32.87 4.05 -12.78
C PRO A 142 33.59 4.99 -11.79
N ILE A 143 33.89 4.51 -10.57
CA ILE A 143 34.51 5.32 -9.50
C ILE A 143 35.86 5.92 -9.92
N ALA A 144 36.56 5.26 -10.85
CA ALA A 144 37.84 5.71 -11.38
C ALA A 144 37.73 7.07 -12.11
N GLU A 145 36.59 7.39 -12.72
CA GLU A 145 36.36 8.70 -13.35
C GLU A 145 36.26 9.81 -12.30
N VAL A 146 35.65 9.53 -11.14
CA VAL A 146 35.52 10.46 -10.03
C VAL A 146 36.86 10.64 -9.33
N LEU A 147 37.57 9.56 -9.04
CA LEU A 147 38.89 9.63 -8.41
C LEU A 147 39.93 10.31 -9.31
N SER A 148 39.83 10.19 -10.63
CA SER A 148 40.65 10.97 -11.58
C SER A 148 40.41 12.48 -11.46
N GLN A 149 39.17 12.92 -11.19
CA GLN A 149 38.86 14.33 -10.92
C GLN A 149 39.48 14.79 -9.60
N VAL A 150 39.37 13.99 -8.53
CA VAL A 150 40.01 14.27 -7.24
C VAL A 150 41.54 14.40 -7.40
N MET A 151 42.17 13.47 -8.11
CA MET A 151 43.62 13.53 -8.42
C MET A 151 44.01 14.73 -9.31
N SER A 152 43.06 15.32 -10.05
CA SER A 152 43.27 16.56 -10.82
C SER A 152 43.07 17.85 -10.00
N GLY A 153 42.63 17.75 -8.74
CA GLY A 153 42.41 18.88 -7.83
C GLY A 153 40.94 19.20 -7.51
N VAL A 154 39.99 18.35 -7.90
CA VAL A 154 38.55 18.53 -7.58
C VAL A 154 38.22 17.76 -6.29
N ASP A 155 38.44 18.42 -5.15
CA ASP A 155 38.31 17.79 -3.81
C ASP A 155 36.89 17.29 -3.45
N ASP A 156 35.82 17.89 -3.98
CA ASP A 156 34.41 17.46 -3.79
C ASP A 156 33.68 17.36 -5.14
N PRO A 157 33.88 16.27 -5.92
CA PRO A 157 33.30 16.11 -7.26
C PRO A 157 31.76 16.11 -7.27
N ARG A 158 31.19 16.74 -8.30
CA ARG A 158 29.73 16.86 -8.49
C ARG A 158 29.29 16.23 -9.80
N CYS A 159 28.03 15.81 -9.83
CA CYS A 159 27.42 15.21 -11.00
C CYS A 159 27.11 16.25 -12.09
N SER A 160 26.81 15.78 -13.30
CA SER A 160 26.35 16.59 -14.44
C SER A 160 25.19 17.55 -14.10
N CYS A 161 24.30 17.15 -13.18
CA CYS A 161 23.16 17.90 -12.68
C CYS A 161 23.48 18.86 -11.51
N GLY A 162 24.73 18.92 -11.04
CA GLY A 162 25.15 19.65 -9.84
C GLY A 162 24.99 18.87 -8.52
N GLY A 163 24.30 17.73 -8.55
CA GLY A 163 24.09 16.87 -7.38
C GLY A 163 25.37 16.29 -6.78
N LEU A 164 25.30 15.87 -5.52
CA LEU A 164 26.39 15.19 -4.82
C LEU A 164 26.70 13.84 -5.49
N LEU A 165 27.98 13.54 -5.66
CA LEU A 165 28.47 12.19 -5.96
C LEU A 165 28.93 11.52 -4.66
N LYS A 166 28.65 10.22 -4.54
CA LYS A 166 29.15 9.32 -3.49
C LYS A 166 29.68 8.05 -4.16
N ALA A 167 30.51 7.25 -3.48
CA ALA A 167 30.72 5.87 -3.91
C ALA A 167 29.36 5.13 -3.90
N ASN A 168 29.16 4.14 -4.78
CA ASN A 168 27.89 3.41 -4.92
C ASN A 168 27.72 2.35 -3.81
N VAL A 169 28.11 2.68 -2.58
CA VAL A 169 28.00 1.86 -1.37
C VAL A 169 27.03 2.48 -0.38
N VAL A 170 26.35 1.65 0.40
CA VAL A 170 25.41 2.09 1.44
C VAL A 170 26.19 2.57 2.68
N LEU A 171 25.82 3.74 3.19
CA LEU A 171 26.28 4.30 4.47
C LEU A 171 25.28 4.03 5.59
N PHE A 172 25.65 4.26 6.85
CA PHE A 172 24.68 4.22 7.94
C PHE A 172 23.58 5.28 7.73
N GLY A 173 22.35 4.96 8.10
CA GLY A 173 21.16 5.79 7.83
C GLY A 173 20.62 5.72 6.39
N GLU A 174 21.31 5.07 5.46
CA GLU A 174 20.88 4.91 4.06
C GLU A 174 20.20 3.55 3.82
N ALA A 175 19.22 3.52 2.91
CA ALA A 175 18.50 2.29 2.58
C ALA A 175 19.32 1.36 1.68
N LEU A 176 19.16 0.04 1.88
CA LEU A 176 19.74 -0.95 0.97
C LEU A 176 19.08 -0.89 -0.42
N PRO A 177 19.78 -1.22 -1.52
CA PRO A 177 19.19 -1.20 -2.86
C PRO A 177 17.98 -2.15 -2.95
N PRO A 178 16.74 -1.67 -3.15
CA PRO A 178 15.54 -2.48 -2.94
C PRO A 178 15.47 -3.73 -3.81
N LEU A 179 15.94 -3.65 -5.05
CA LEU A 179 15.99 -4.79 -5.98
C LEU A 179 17.01 -5.85 -5.53
N ALA A 180 18.16 -5.45 -4.98
CA ALA A 180 19.14 -6.38 -4.44
C ALA A 180 18.59 -7.11 -3.21
N LEU A 181 17.93 -6.36 -2.31
CA LEU A 181 17.28 -6.93 -1.13
C LEU A 181 16.14 -7.88 -1.50
N ALA A 182 15.25 -7.50 -2.43
CA ALA A 182 14.19 -8.37 -2.93
C ALA A 182 14.73 -9.66 -3.55
N THR A 183 15.76 -9.56 -4.41
CA THR A 183 16.44 -10.71 -5.02
C THR A 183 17.07 -11.64 -3.97
N ALA A 184 17.64 -11.08 -2.90
CA ALA A 184 18.24 -11.84 -1.81
C ALA A 184 17.21 -12.64 -1.01
N PHE A 185 16.07 -12.03 -0.68
CA PHE A 185 14.98 -12.70 0.05
C PHE A 185 14.20 -13.70 -0.81
N GLU A 186 13.99 -13.41 -2.10
CA GLU A 186 13.42 -14.38 -3.05
C GLU A 186 14.30 -15.64 -3.15
N ALA A 187 15.62 -15.46 -3.27
CA ALA A 187 16.55 -16.59 -3.27
C ALA A 187 16.56 -17.34 -1.93
N ALA A 188 16.50 -16.63 -0.80
CA ALA A 188 16.43 -17.26 0.52
C ALA A 188 15.18 -18.16 0.67
N ARG A 189 14.03 -17.75 0.13
CA ARG A 189 12.79 -18.55 0.14
C ARG A 189 12.83 -19.81 -0.73
N ASP A 190 13.47 -19.74 -1.90
CA ASP A 190 13.52 -20.88 -2.84
C ASP A 190 14.67 -21.86 -2.56
N CYS A 191 15.69 -21.48 -1.80
CA CYS A 191 16.87 -22.33 -1.56
C CYS A 191 16.54 -23.63 -0.79
N ASP A 192 17.36 -24.66 -0.96
CA ASP A 192 17.35 -25.84 -0.07
C ASP A 192 18.50 -25.82 0.97
N LEU A 193 19.46 -24.91 0.80
CA LEU A 193 20.52 -24.62 1.77
C LEU A 193 20.94 -23.15 1.70
N LEU A 194 20.88 -22.47 2.83
CA LEU A 194 21.51 -21.18 3.08
C LEU A 194 22.86 -21.38 3.78
N MET A 195 23.94 -20.89 3.17
CA MET A 195 25.29 -20.87 3.76
C MET A 195 25.65 -19.44 4.19
N CYS A 196 25.76 -19.20 5.49
CA CYS A 196 26.18 -17.91 6.06
C CYS A 196 27.66 -17.93 6.39
N ILE A 197 28.46 -17.06 5.76
CA ILE A 197 29.93 -17.16 5.77
C ILE A 197 30.58 -15.82 6.13
N GLY A 198 31.39 -15.81 7.19
CA GLY A 198 32.19 -14.63 7.58
C GLY A 198 31.37 -13.40 7.96
N SER A 199 30.17 -13.61 8.50
CA SER A 199 29.27 -12.56 9.01
C SER A 199 28.84 -12.88 10.43
N THR A 200 28.71 -11.85 11.27
CA THR A 200 28.05 -11.92 12.59
C THR A 200 26.53 -12.08 12.49
N LEU A 201 25.96 -11.85 11.30
CA LEU A 201 24.53 -11.86 11.02
C LEU A 201 23.72 -10.84 11.84
N SER A 202 24.36 -9.76 12.27
CA SER A 202 23.78 -8.69 13.09
C SER A 202 23.33 -7.45 12.30
N VAL A 203 23.47 -7.44 10.97
CA VAL A 203 23.14 -6.29 10.10
C VAL A 203 21.79 -6.51 9.42
N TYR A 204 20.76 -5.82 9.91
CA TYR A 204 19.43 -5.84 9.31
C TYR A 204 19.31 -4.81 8.17
N PRO A 205 18.43 -5.04 7.16
CA PRO A 205 17.52 -6.18 7.04
C PRO A 205 18.16 -7.49 6.54
N VAL A 206 19.38 -7.50 5.99
CA VAL A 206 20.00 -8.70 5.36
C VAL A 206 20.05 -9.91 6.30
N ALA A 207 20.32 -9.69 7.59
CA ALA A 207 20.25 -10.68 8.66
C ALA A 207 18.97 -11.55 8.63
N ALA A 208 17.81 -10.96 8.28
CA ALA A 208 16.53 -11.67 8.27
C ALA A 208 16.38 -12.70 7.13
N MET A 209 17.33 -12.79 6.18
CA MET A 209 17.38 -13.93 5.24
C MET A 209 17.46 -15.29 5.97
N VAL A 210 18.03 -15.30 7.17
CA VAL A 210 18.30 -16.51 7.95
C VAL A 210 17.03 -17.15 8.50
N PRO A 211 16.13 -16.43 9.23
CA PRO A 211 14.81 -16.95 9.56
C PRO A 211 13.95 -17.20 8.32
N GLU A 212 13.94 -16.31 7.31
CA GLU A 212 13.13 -16.46 6.08
C GLU A 212 13.38 -17.81 5.37
N ALA A 213 14.66 -18.17 5.15
CA ALA A 213 15.02 -19.44 4.53
C ALA A 213 14.61 -20.64 5.40
N LYS A 214 14.70 -20.50 6.72
CA LYS A 214 14.39 -21.58 7.68
C LYS A 214 12.90 -21.82 7.86
N GLU A 215 12.09 -20.77 7.79
CA GLU A 215 10.62 -20.86 7.73
C GLU A 215 10.15 -21.51 6.41
N CYS A 216 10.88 -21.28 5.32
CA CYS A 216 10.67 -22.00 4.05
C CYS A 216 11.22 -23.44 4.05
N GLY A 217 11.82 -23.90 5.15
CA GLY A 217 12.30 -25.27 5.33
C GLY A 217 13.71 -25.57 4.79
N ALA A 218 14.45 -24.55 4.34
CA ALA A 218 15.83 -24.70 3.92
C ALA A 218 16.74 -25.11 5.08
N LYS A 219 17.86 -25.75 4.75
CA LYS A 219 18.94 -26.02 5.72
C LYS A 219 19.82 -24.80 5.93
N LEU A 220 20.39 -24.66 7.13
CA LEU A 220 21.24 -23.53 7.50
C LEU A 220 22.62 -24.00 7.96
N LEU A 221 23.65 -23.55 7.25
CA LEU A 221 25.07 -23.79 7.57
C LEU A 221 25.72 -22.44 7.89
N ILE A 222 26.25 -22.29 9.10
CA ILE A 222 26.98 -21.08 9.52
C ILE A 222 28.48 -21.41 9.64
N LEU A 223 29.32 -20.62 8.97
CA LEU A 223 30.79 -20.67 9.07
C LEU A 223 31.32 -19.27 9.41
N ASN A 224 31.64 -19.04 10.69
CA ASN A 224 32.13 -17.74 11.16
C ASN A 224 33.27 -17.87 12.19
N GLN A 225 34.07 -16.81 12.34
CA GLN A 225 35.02 -16.67 13.43
C GLN A 225 34.37 -15.94 14.61
N GLY A 226 33.87 -16.71 15.57
CA GLY A 226 33.12 -16.21 16.73
C GLY A 226 31.62 -16.50 16.64
N PRO A 227 30.81 -16.00 17.60
CA PRO A 227 29.37 -16.19 17.61
C PRO A 227 28.66 -15.43 16.47
N THR A 228 27.40 -15.79 16.23
CA THR A 228 26.46 -15.09 15.34
C THR A 228 25.07 -15.04 15.98
N GLU A 229 24.26 -14.05 15.59
CA GLU A 229 22.89 -13.85 16.14
C GLU A 229 21.96 -15.06 15.94
N PHE A 230 22.26 -15.94 14.97
CA PHE A 230 21.43 -17.10 14.62
C PHE A 230 22.13 -18.45 14.85
N ASP A 231 23.14 -18.49 15.73
CA ASP A 231 23.86 -19.73 16.08
C ASP A 231 22.92 -20.88 16.49
N GLU A 232 21.82 -20.57 17.19
CA GLU A 232 20.80 -21.52 17.65
C GLU A 232 19.84 -22.02 16.53
N LEU A 233 19.80 -21.35 15.38
CA LEU A 233 19.01 -21.81 14.22
C LEU A 233 19.79 -22.78 13.32
N ALA A 234 21.13 -22.78 13.39
CA ALA A 234 21.97 -23.53 12.47
C ALA A 234 21.73 -25.06 12.55
N ASP A 235 21.52 -25.71 11.40
CA ASP A 235 21.62 -27.17 11.34
C ASP A 235 23.07 -27.63 11.52
N ILE A 236 24.01 -26.84 10.98
CA ILE A 236 25.45 -27.08 11.12
C ILE A 236 26.16 -25.74 11.36
N ARG A 237 26.94 -25.68 12.45
CA ARG A 237 27.78 -24.53 12.80
C ARG A 237 29.24 -24.93 12.83
N LEU A 238 30.06 -24.21 12.07
CA LEU A 238 31.50 -24.41 11.95
C LEU A 238 32.24 -23.15 12.41
N SER A 239 33.36 -23.34 13.11
CA SER A 239 34.25 -22.26 13.53
C SER A 239 35.71 -22.61 13.22
N GLY A 240 36.46 -21.60 12.76
CA GLY A 240 37.85 -21.75 12.30
C GLY A 240 38.19 -20.72 11.21
N SER A 241 39.39 -20.83 10.64
CA SER A 241 39.76 -20.02 9.45
C SER A 241 38.88 -20.45 8.27
N ILE A 242 38.14 -19.50 7.70
CA ILE A 242 37.21 -19.71 6.60
C ILE A 242 37.96 -20.31 5.40
N SER A 243 39.07 -19.68 4.99
CA SER A 243 39.97 -20.14 3.91
C SER A 243 40.59 -21.52 4.13
N SER A 244 40.50 -22.10 5.34
CA SER A 244 40.88 -23.51 5.58
C SER A 244 39.70 -24.49 5.55
N VAL A 245 38.49 -24.05 5.92
CA VAL A 245 37.30 -24.91 6.09
C VAL A 245 36.40 -24.88 4.86
N LEU A 246 36.15 -23.70 4.29
CA LEU A 246 35.23 -23.52 3.17
C LEU A 246 35.63 -24.32 1.91
N PRO A 247 36.91 -24.36 1.49
CA PRO A 247 37.30 -25.21 0.36
C PRO A 247 37.00 -26.70 0.58
N GLN A 248 37.11 -27.18 1.82
CA GLN A 248 36.87 -28.60 2.15
C GLN A 248 35.38 -28.98 2.04
N ILE A 249 34.48 -28.11 2.51
CA ILE A 249 33.02 -28.35 2.46
C ILE A 249 32.42 -28.07 1.09
N CYS A 250 32.97 -27.11 0.32
CA CYS A 250 32.62 -26.93 -1.10
C CYS A 250 33.13 -28.06 -2.01
N GLY A 251 33.97 -28.94 -1.47
CA GLY A 251 34.46 -30.14 -2.16
C GLY A 251 35.70 -29.93 -3.02
N CYS A 252 36.36 -28.77 -2.93
CA CYS A 252 37.59 -28.46 -3.67
C CYS A 252 38.68 -29.49 -3.34
N ALA A 253 39.39 -29.97 -4.36
CA ALA A 253 40.57 -30.80 -4.13
C ALA A 253 41.66 -29.96 -3.44
N THR A 254 42.22 -30.47 -2.34
CA THR A 254 43.33 -29.83 -1.62
C THR A 254 44.62 -29.90 -2.45
N LEU A 255 44.79 -28.92 -3.35
CA LEU A 255 46.09 -28.57 -3.88
C LEU A 255 47.02 -28.25 -2.70
N SER A 256 48.10 -29.01 -2.59
CA SER A 256 49.16 -28.74 -1.62
C SER A 256 49.74 -27.36 -1.89
N ILE A 257 49.67 -26.47 -0.89
CA ILE A 257 50.29 -25.14 -0.97
C ILE A 257 51.80 -25.32 -1.05
N ASP A 258 52.40 -25.02 -2.21
CA ASP A 258 53.85 -25.03 -2.38
C ASP A 258 54.50 -23.98 -1.46
N THR A 259 55.50 -24.41 -0.70
CA THR A 259 55.99 -23.71 0.50
C THR A 259 57.05 -22.63 0.23
N ASP A 260 57.09 -22.07 -0.98
CA ASP A 260 58.14 -21.12 -1.39
C ASP A 260 57.86 -19.64 -1.06
N LEU A 261 56.63 -19.25 -0.71
CA LEU A 261 56.32 -17.86 -0.34
C LEU A 261 56.81 -17.43 1.08
N GLN A 262 57.43 -18.33 1.85
CA GLN A 262 58.13 -17.98 3.09
C GLN A 262 59.65 -17.73 2.92
N ARG A 263 60.14 -17.61 1.66
CA ARG A 263 61.53 -17.23 1.35
C ARG A 263 61.63 -15.98 0.50
N ASN A 264 61.22 -14.82 1.03
CA ASN A 264 61.82 -13.52 0.72
C ASN A 264 61.24 -12.41 1.62
N ASN A 265 61.68 -12.37 2.88
CA ASN A 265 61.51 -11.17 3.71
C ASN A 265 62.82 -10.89 4.46
N SER A 266 63.72 -10.17 3.78
CA SER A 266 65.07 -9.82 4.25
C SER A 266 65.56 -8.58 3.50
N SER A 267 65.40 -7.41 4.12
CA SER A 267 65.94 -6.13 3.66
C SER A 267 67.48 -6.08 3.77
N PRO A 268 68.20 -5.07 3.22
CA PRO A 268 67.75 -3.93 2.39
C PRO A 268 68.64 -3.65 1.15
N SER A 269 68.46 -2.46 0.54
CA SER A 269 69.48 -1.54 -0.04
C SER A 269 69.55 -1.28 -1.57
N SER A 270 69.42 0.02 -1.89
CA SER A 270 70.11 0.84 -2.93
C SER A 270 70.11 0.50 -4.43
N ASN A 271 69.93 1.57 -5.24
CA ASN A 271 70.28 1.74 -6.67
C ASN A 271 69.42 0.97 -7.70
N SER A 272 69.22 1.41 -8.96
CA SER A 272 69.31 2.75 -9.61
C SER A 272 68.80 2.63 -11.07
N SER A 273 68.50 3.75 -11.77
CA SER A 273 68.14 3.89 -13.21
C SER A 273 66.86 3.15 -13.69
N VAL A 274 65.87 3.76 -14.38
CA VAL A 274 65.81 4.66 -15.56
C VAL A 274 65.89 3.93 -16.91
N ALA A 275 64.71 3.76 -17.56
CA ALA A 275 64.40 3.68 -19.00
C ALA A 275 63.00 3.01 -19.14
N SER A 276 61.90 3.60 -19.62
CA SER A 276 61.58 4.32 -20.88
C SER A 276 61.38 3.40 -22.10
N GLY A 277 60.14 3.21 -22.54
CA GLY A 277 59.79 2.48 -23.79
C GLY A 277 58.29 2.52 -24.12
N ASN A 278 57.89 3.29 -25.12
CA ASN A 278 56.51 3.41 -25.61
C ASN A 278 56.28 2.59 -26.90
N SER A 279 55.12 1.93 -27.01
CA SER A 279 54.28 1.68 -28.21
C SER A 279 53.41 0.42 -27.95
N SER A 280 52.11 0.29 -28.26
CA SER A 280 51.13 0.96 -29.15
C SER A 280 50.99 0.36 -30.56
N SER A 281 49.74 -0.01 -30.91
CA SER A 281 49.25 -0.54 -32.22
C SER A 281 49.80 -1.92 -32.64
N THR A 282 49.07 -2.79 -33.36
CA THR A 282 47.66 -2.75 -33.84
C THR A 282 47.10 -4.18 -33.97
N LEU A 283 45.78 -4.34 -33.87
CA LEU A 283 45.08 -5.57 -34.28
C LEU A 283 45.00 -5.68 -35.81
N SER A 284 45.09 -6.90 -36.33
CA SER A 284 44.82 -7.24 -37.73
C SER A 284 43.62 -8.20 -37.81
N SER A 285 42.80 -8.05 -38.84
CA SER A 285 41.54 -8.79 -38.99
C SER A 285 41.72 -10.12 -39.72
N ALA A 286 40.93 -11.12 -39.30
CA ALA A 286 40.70 -12.35 -40.05
C ALA A 286 39.26 -12.81 -39.80
N ALA A 287 38.54 -13.16 -40.87
CA ALA A 287 37.14 -13.59 -40.81
C ALA A 287 36.94 -14.91 -41.59
N PRO A 288 36.21 -15.91 -41.05
CA PRO A 288 35.87 -17.13 -41.79
C PRO A 288 34.36 -17.23 -42.13
N SER A 289 34.09 -17.44 -43.41
CA SER A 289 33.03 -18.27 -44.03
C SER A 289 31.71 -18.54 -43.29
N SER A 290 30.60 -18.27 -43.97
CA SER A 290 29.23 -18.61 -43.59
C SER A 290 28.82 -20.06 -43.89
N SER A 291 28.16 -20.72 -42.92
CA SER A 291 27.11 -21.70 -43.18
C SER A 291 26.29 -22.02 -41.92
N ASN A 292 25.20 -21.29 -41.69
CA ASN A 292 24.07 -21.72 -40.86
C ASN A 292 22.83 -20.88 -41.19
N THR A 293 21.71 -21.53 -41.52
CA THR A 293 20.42 -20.86 -41.75
C THR A 293 19.64 -20.84 -40.44
N SER A 294 19.73 -19.72 -39.71
CA SER A 294 18.84 -19.43 -38.58
C SER A 294 17.41 -19.18 -39.07
N SER A 295 16.41 -19.38 -38.21
CA SER A 295 15.01 -19.13 -38.55
C SER A 295 14.69 -17.63 -38.58
N LEU A 296 13.53 -17.27 -39.16
CA LEU A 296 13.03 -15.89 -39.14
C LEU A 296 12.86 -15.37 -37.70
N GLN A 297 12.51 -16.26 -36.76
CA GLN A 297 12.35 -15.94 -35.35
C GLN A 297 13.68 -15.53 -34.70
N ASP A 298 14.79 -16.17 -35.07
CA ASP A 298 16.11 -15.93 -34.47
C ASP A 298 16.69 -14.57 -34.87
N VAL A 299 16.39 -14.12 -36.10
CA VAL A 299 16.80 -12.81 -36.62
C VAL A 299 15.97 -11.67 -36.02
N LEU A 300 14.68 -11.91 -35.75
CA LEU A 300 13.82 -10.96 -35.04
C LEU A 300 14.20 -10.85 -33.56
N ASN A 301 14.45 -11.98 -32.89
CA ASN A 301 14.78 -12.01 -31.46
C ASN A 301 16.18 -11.43 -31.16
N ASN A 302 17.16 -11.64 -32.05
CA ASN A 302 18.54 -11.12 -31.90
C ASN A 302 18.80 -9.89 -32.79
N GLY A 303 17.77 -9.06 -33.05
CA GLY A 303 17.87 -7.91 -33.96
C GLY A 303 18.84 -6.80 -33.50
N LEU A 304 19.27 -6.81 -32.23
CA LEU A 304 20.16 -5.82 -31.63
C LEU A 304 21.58 -6.37 -31.44
N VAL A 305 22.58 -5.64 -31.95
CA VAL A 305 24.00 -5.79 -31.58
C VAL A 305 24.48 -4.43 -31.08
N ASP A 306 25.17 -4.40 -29.94
CA ASP A 306 25.63 -3.17 -29.26
C ASP A 306 24.54 -2.08 -29.13
N GLY A 307 23.31 -2.53 -28.79
CA GLY A 307 22.14 -1.66 -28.59
C GLY A 307 21.57 -1.03 -29.86
N LYS A 308 21.98 -1.47 -31.06
CA LYS A 308 21.51 -0.93 -32.35
C LYS A 308 20.95 -2.03 -33.26
N ILE A 309 19.90 -1.68 -34.00
CA ILE A 309 19.28 -2.59 -34.98
C ILE A 309 20.30 -2.91 -36.07
N SER A 310 20.60 -4.20 -36.26
CA SER A 310 21.63 -4.64 -37.20
C SER A 310 21.26 -4.36 -38.65
N THR A 311 22.25 -4.19 -39.52
CA THR A 311 22.03 -4.02 -40.97
C THR A 311 21.42 -5.26 -41.62
N LEU A 312 21.59 -6.44 -41.00
CA LEU A 312 20.96 -7.69 -41.41
C LEU A 312 19.44 -7.70 -41.16
N TYR A 313 18.98 -7.11 -40.05
CA TYR A 313 17.55 -6.95 -39.76
C TYR A 313 16.86 -6.14 -40.86
N TRP A 314 17.42 -4.97 -41.22
CA TRP A 314 16.88 -4.15 -42.30
C TRP A 314 16.95 -4.83 -43.68
N ALA A 315 18.03 -5.54 -43.98
CA ALA A 315 18.13 -6.31 -45.23
C ALA A 315 17.07 -7.43 -45.34
N GLU A 316 16.64 -8.03 -44.24
CA GLU A 316 15.57 -9.03 -44.24
C GLU A 316 14.17 -8.40 -44.29
N ILE A 317 13.98 -7.22 -43.66
CA ILE A 317 12.76 -6.39 -43.83
C ILE A 317 12.59 -5.97 -45.29
N ASP A 318 13.62 -5.39 -45.91
CA ASP A 318 13.61 -4.98 -47.33
C ASP A 318 13.36 -6.19 -48.25
N ARG A 319 13.97 -7.35 -47.96
CA ARG A 319 13.72 -8.61 -48.71
C ARG A 319 12.26 -9.06 -48.56
N THR A 320 11.68 -8.94 -47.38
CA THR A 320 10.29 -9.34 -47.10
C THR A 320 9.29 -8.40 -47.80
N ILE A 321 9.56 -7.09 -47.79
CA ILE A 321 8.76 -6.07 -48.50
C ILE A 321 8.83 -6.31 -50.02
N ALA A 322 10.01 -6.59 -50.56
CA ALA A 322 10.19 -6.94 -51.98
C ALA A 322 9.50 -8.27 -52.34
N ALA A 323 9.52 -9.27 -51.46
CA ALA A 323 8.79 -10.53 -51.65
C ALA A 323 7.25 -10.36 -51.62
N ALA A 324 6.75 -9.34 -50.92
CA ALA A 324 5.35 -8.92 -50.97
C ALA A 324 4.99 -8.09 -52.21
N GLY A 325 5.96 -7.80 -53.10
CA GLY A 325 5.75 -7.02 -54.33
C GLY A 325 5.54 -5.52 -54.11
N LEU A 326 5.87 -5.01 -52.91
CA LEU A 326 5.73 -3.61 -52.55
C LEU A 326 7.08 -2.88 -52.69
N VAL A 327 7.03 -1.60 -53.06
CA VAL A 327 8.21 -0.74 -53.17
C VAL A 327 7.94 0.59 -52.48
N THR A 328 8.72 0.86 -51.42
CA THR A 328 8.73 2.15 -50.70
C THR A 328 10.09 2.82 -50.90
N PRO A 329 10.17 4.11 -51.29
CA PRO A 329 11.42 4.85 -51.28
C PRO A 329 11.91 5.03 -49.83
N GLN A 330 13.14 4.64 -49.52
CA GLN A 330 13.71 4.94 -48.20
C GLN A 330 14.02 6.45 -48.04
N PRO A 331 13.83 7.03 -46.84
CA PRO A 331 14.14 8.42 -46.57
C PRO A 331 15.67 8.69 -46.56
N PRO A 332 16.13 9.93 -46.77
CA PRO A 332 17.56 10.22 -46.94
C PRO A 332 18.42 10.05 -45.67
N SER A 333 17.82 10.08 -44.48
CA SER A 333 18.50 9.87 -43.21
C SER A 333 17.56 9.24 -42.17
N LEU A 334 18.13 8.73 -41.07
CA LEU A 334 17.41 7.96 -40.05
C LEU A 334 16.41 8.78 -39.19
N ASN A 335 16.38 10.11 -39.35
CA ASN A 335 15.58 11.03 -38.52
C ASN A 335 14.56 11.88 -39.31
N ASP A 336 14.45 11.69 -40.63
CA ASP A 336 13.53 12.45 -41.47
C ASP A 336 12.20 11.71 -41.68
N LEU A 337 11.07 12.41 -41.48
CA LEU A 337 9.74 11.87 -41.80
C LEU A 337 9.57 11.73 -43.31
N GLY A 338 9.38 10.49 -43.78
CA GLY A 338 9.13 10.18 -45.19
C GLY A 338 7.82 10.79 -45.73
N PRO A 339 7.74 11.09 -47.04
CA PRO A 339 6.59 11.77 -47.63
C PRO A 339 5.34 10.89 -47.66
N THR A 340 4.19 11.49 -47.34
CA THR A 340 2.87 10.82 -47.37
C THR A 340 2.55 10.30 -48.79
N PRO A 341 2.15 9.02 -48.95
CA PRO A 341 1.76 8.50 -50.26
C PRO A 341 0.58 9.25 -50.87
N THR A 342 0.61 9.42 -52.20
CA THR A 342 -0.54 9.85 -53.00
C THR A 342 -0.70 8.92 -54.21
N PRO A 343 -1.92 8.50 -54.58
CA PRO A 343 -3.22 8.87 -54.01
C PRO A 343 -3.47 8.33 -52.59
N ASP A 344 -4.40 8.96 -51.88
CA ASP A 344 -4.93 8.47 -50.61
C ASP A 344 -5.70 7.14 -50.83
N PRO A 345 -5.34 6.04 -50.13
CA PRO A 345 -6.05 4.76 -50.28
C PRO A 345 -7.48 4.80 -49.73
N TYR A 346 -7.78 5.62 -48.71
CA TYR A 346 -9.09 5.62 -48.04
C TYR A 346 -10.21 6.15 -48.94
N THR A 347 -9.90 7.04 -49.89
CA THR A 347 -10.87 7.52 -50.89
C THR A 347 -11.47 6.36 -51.74
N SER A 348 -10.74 5.25 -51.90
CA SER A 348 -11.24 4.06 -52.63
C SER A 348 -12.13 3.13 -51.80
N ILE A 349 -11.98 3.16 -50.47
CA ILE A 349 -12.66 2.24 -49.54
C ILE A 349 -14.02 2.79 -49.09
N LEU A 350 -14.11 4.11 -48.90
CA LEU A 350 -15.29 4.74 -48.29
C LEU A 350 -16.34 5.25 -49.29
N GLY A 351 -16.06 5.20 -50.60
CA GLY A 351 -17.03 5.51 -51.67
C GLY A 351 -17.50 6.98 -51.76
N VAL A 352 -16.99 7.88 -50.91
CA VAL A 352 -17.39 9.30 -50.89
C VAL A 352 -16.75 10.07 -52.04
N GLN A 353 -17.53 10.38 -53.08
CA GLN A 353 -17.13 11.39 -54.06
C GLN A 353 -17.11 12.78 -53.40
N LYS A 354 -15.94 13.41 -53.36
CA LYS A 354 -15.80 14.84 -52.98
C LYS A 354 -16.42 15.73 -54.06
N THR A 355 -17.69 16.09 -53.88
CA THR A 355 -18.32 17.22 -54.60
C THR A 355 -17.77 18.53 -54.03
N ALA A 356 -16.66 19.01 -54.58
CA ALA A 356 -16.08 20.30 -54.19
C ALA A 356 -16.80 21.47 -54.86
N SER A 357 -17.28 22.43 -54.07
CA SER A 357 -17.73 23.73 -54.56
C SER A 357 -17.58 24.81 -53.49
N SER A 358 -17.04 25.97 -53.90
CA SER A 358 -16.83 27.22 -53.13
C SER A 358 -15.94 27.14 -51.88
N ALA A 359 -14.99 28.08 -51.81
CA ALA A 359 -14.30 28.47 -50.59
C ALA A 359 -15.15 29.49 -49.80
N ASP A 360 -14.57 30.02 -48.73
CA ASP A 360 -15.01 31.24 -48.03
C ASP A 360 -16.40 31.20 -47.36
N ASP A 361 -16.49 30.50 -46.22
CA ASP A 361 -16.84 31.22 -44.98
C ASP A 361 -16.29 30.51 -43.73
N ALA A 362 -15.74 31.26 -42.78
CA ALA A 362 -14.96 30.72 -41.65
C ALA A 362 -15.68 30.81 -40.29
N THR A 363 -16.98 31.12 -40.25
CA THR A 363 -17.76 31.26 -39.00
C THR A 363 -19.26 30.91 -39.11
N ALA A 364 -19.65 29.75 -39.69
CA ALA A 364 -21.08 29.34 -39.70
C ALA A 364 -21.38 27.83 -39.92
N THR A 365 -21.26 26.96 -38.90
CA THR A 365 -21.95 25.63 -38.92
C THR A 365 -22.33 25.07 -37.55
N LEU A 366 -22.94 25.87 -36.67
CA LEU A 366 -23.63 25.40 -35.45
C LEU A 366 -25.16 25.63 -35.52
N ALA A 367 -25.73 25.40 -36.69
CA ALA A 367 -27.18 25.39 -36.92
C ALA A 367 -27.51 24.54 -38.17
N ASN A 368 -28.41 23.55 -38.00
CA ASN A 368 -29.25 22.85 -39.01
C ASN A 368 -29.39 21.35 -38.71
N TYR A 369 -30.22 20.96 -37.72
CA TYR A 369 -30.94 19.66 -37.74
C TYR A 369 -32.26 19.68 -36.92
N GLU A 370 -32.96 20.82 -36.97
CA GLU A 370 -34.33 21.04 -36.49
C GLU A 370 -35.02 22.01 -37.48
N LEU A 371 -36.26 21.84 -37.96
CA LEU A 371 -37.24 20.74 -37.91
C LEU A 371 -38.03 20.70 -39.24
N VAL A 372 -38.52 19.53 -39.69
CA VAL A 372 -39.82 19.42 -40.41
C VAL A 372 -40.49 18.05 -40.19
N THR A 373 -41.51 17.99 -39.33
CA THR A 373 -42.75 17.21 -39.57
C THR A 373 -43.85 17.68 -38.61
N PRO A 374 -45.06 18.03 -39.09
CA PRO A 374 -46.16 18.49 -38.23
C PRO A 374 -46.95 17.33 -37.59
N PRO A 375 -47.55 17.50 -36.40
CA PRO A 375 -48.32 16.46 -35.72
C PRO A 375 -49.76 16.34 -36.26
N PRO A 376 -50.37 15.12 -36.25
CA PRO A 376 -51.79 14.95 -36.52
C PRO A 376 -52.67 15.39 -35.33
N PRO A 377 -53.94 15.79 -35.56
CA PRO A 377 -54.84 16.29 -34.51
C PRO A 377 -55.41 15.16 -33.63
N ILE A 378 -55.62 15.48 -32.36
CA ILE A 378 -56.14 14.56 -31.33
C ILE A 378 -57.66 14.75 -31.16
N PRO A 379 -58.49 13.67 -31.21
CA PRO A 379 -59.89 13.73 -30.79
C PRO A 379 -60.01 13.95 -29.27
N PRO A 380 -60.98 14.74 -28.78
CA PRO A 380 -61.07 15.06 -27.35
C PRO A 380 -61.49 13.85 -26.50
N HIS A 381 -61.08 13.89 -25.22
CA HIS A 381 -61.45 12.99 -24.11
C HIS A 381 -60.65 11.68 -23.93
N ALA A 382 -59.44 11.80 -23.38
CA ALA A 382 -58.81 10.77 -22.52
C ALA A 382 -57.99 11.45 -21.40
N PRO A 383 -57.86 10.87 -20.17
CA PRO A 383 -57.12 11.50 -19.06
C PRO A 383 -55.59 11.42 -19.21
N SER A 384 -54.87 12.32 -18.54
CA SER A 384 -53.41 12.45 -18.63
C SER A 384 -52.62 11.54 -17.69
N VAL A 385 -51.67 10.78 -18.24
CA VAL A 385 -50.61 10.07 -17.51
C VAL A 385 -49.34 10.94 -17.47
N PRO A 386 -48.52 10.93 -16.39
CA PRO A 386 -47.27 11.69 -16.34
C PRO A 386 -46.26 11.24 -17.40
N LYS A 387 -45.56 12.19 -18.03
CA LYS A 387 -44.52 11.91 -19.02
C LYS A 387 -43.14 11.89 -18.36
N VAL A 388 -42.41 10.80 -18.53
CA VAL A 388 -40.96 10.73 -18.27
C VAL A 388 -40.22 11.25 -19.50
N SER A 389 -39.13 12.00 -19.31
CA SER A 389 -38.27 12.47 -20.41
C SER A 389 -37.16 11.46 -20.69
N VAL A 390 -36.82 11.26 -21.97
CA VAL A 390 -35.77 10.34 -22.43
C VAL A 390 -34.74 11.12 -23.24
N LEU A 391 -33.45 10.95 -22.92
CA LEU A 391 -32.35 11.66 -23.61
C LEU A 391 -31.94 10.94 -24.92
N PRO A 392 -31.45 11.66 -25.94
CA PRO A 392 -31.37 11.11 -27.31
C PRO A 392 -30.35 9.99 -27.56
N TYR A 393 -29.43 9.72 -26.62
CA TYR A 393 -28.22 8.93 -26.88
C TYR A 393 -28.44 7.41 -27.09
N GLN A 394 -29.62 6.88 -26.75
CA GLN A 394 -29.89 5.42 -26.83
C GLN A 394 -30.48 4.94 -28.18
N MET A 395 -30.83 5.85 -29.10
CA MET A 395 -31.46 5.45 -30.38
C MET A 395 -30.46 4.89 -31.40
N THR A 396 -29.23 5.40 -31.48
CA THR A 396 -28.27 5.03 -32.53
C THR A 396 -27.87 3.56 -32.46
N LEU A 397 -27.51 3.06 -31.27
CA LEU A 397 -27.04 1.69 -31.09
C LEU A 397 -28.14 0.66 -31.41
N GLY A 398 -29.39 0.93 -30.99
CA GLY A 398 -30.54 0.09 -31.32
C GLY A 398 -30.87 0.12 -32.82
N ALA A 399 -30.77 1.30 -33.45
CA ALA A 399 -31.01 1.44 -34.89
C ALA A 399 -29.96 0.71 -35.74
N GLU A 400 -28.69 0.70 -35.35
CA GLU A 400 -27.65 -0.02 -36.09
C GLU A 400 -27.77 -1.54 -35.97
N VAL A 401 -28.09 -2.05 -34.78
CA VAL A 401 -28.39 -3.49 -34.57
C VAL A 401 -29.61 -3.92 -35.37
N LEU A 402 -30.71 -3.15 -35.33
CA LEU A 402 -31.92 -3.45 -36.12
C LEU A 402 -31.67 -3.35 -37.63
N ARG A 403 -30.87 -2.38 -38.09
CA ARG A 403 -30.46 -2.28 -39.51
C ARG A 403 -29.65 -3.50 -39.96
N GLY A 404 -28.79 -4.03 -39.09
CA GLY A 404 -28.00 -5.25 -39.37
C GLY A 404 -28.82 -6.53 -39.50
N MET A 405 -30.04 -6.59 -38.95
CA MET A 405 -30.88 -7.79 -38.93
C MET A 405 -32.06 -7.76 -39.92
N SER A 406 -32.27 -6.65 -40.65
CA SER A 406 -33.49 -6.41 -41.46
C SER A 406 -33.41 -6.92 -42.91
N GLU A 407 -32.22 -7.20 -43.47
CA GLU A 407 -32.06 -7.62 -44.87
C GLU A 407 -32.39 -9.11 -45.15
N LYS A 408 -33.63 -9.54 -44.82
CA LYS A 408 -34.39 -10.61 -45.53
C LYS A 408 -35.85 -10.75 -45.04
N VAL A 409 -36.75 -10.08 -45.77
CA VAL A 409 -38.14 -10.49 -46.09
C VAL A 409 -39.01 -11.12 -44.97
N THR A 410 -39.93 -10.32 -44.43
CA THR A 410 -41.34 -10.76 -44.22
C THR A 410 -42.29 -9.55 -44.34
N PRO A 411 -43.45 -9.66 -45.01
CA PRO A 411 -44.42 -8.57 -45.16
C PRO A 411 -45.58 -8.64 -44.16
N GLU A 412 -46.26 -7.49 -44.00
CA GLU A 412 -47.51 -7.29 -43.22
C GLU A 412 -47.38 -7.44 -41.68
N PRO A 413 -48.33 -6.87 -40.88
CA PRO A 413 -48.00 -6.36 -39.55
C PRO A 413 -48.02 -7.39 -38.41
N LEU A 414 -47.20 -7.13 -37.40
CA LEU A 414 -47.14 -7.91 -36.16
C LEU A 414 -48.48 -7.86 -35.37
N PRO A 415 -48.90 -8.98 -34.74
CA PRO A 415 -50.06 -9.00 -33.86
C PRO A 415 -49.80 -8.23 -32.55
N ALA A 416 -50.88 -7.80 -31.89
CA ALA A 416 -50.81 -7.20 -30.56
C ALA A 416 -50.34 -8.23 -29.50
N GLN A 417 -49.71 -7.74 -28.43
CA GLN A 417 -49.11 -8.58 -27.39
C GLN A 417 -50.15 -9.27 -26.49
N GLU A 418 -50.63 -10.44 -26.88
CA GLU A 418 -51.26 -11.41 -25.98
C GLU A 418 -50.95 -12.84 -26.46
N LEU A 419 -50.38 -13.66 -25.57
CA LEU A 419 -49.96 -15.06 -25.78
C LEU A 419 -48.91 -15.32 -26.90
N VAL A 420 -47.63 -15.39 -26.51
CA VAL A 420 -46.57 -16.02 -27.32
C VAL A 420 -46.58 -17.54 -27.04
N ASP A 421 -46.69 -18.37 -28.08
CA ASP A 421 -46.65 -19.83 -27.92
C ASP A 421 -45.23 -20.43 -27.99
N ALA A 422 -45.10 -21.68 -27.52
CA ALA A 422 -43.83 -22.38 -27.43
C ALA A 422 -43.21 -22.72 -28.81
N SER A 423 -43.99 -22.76 -29.88
CA SER A 423 -43.49 -22.98 -31.25
C SER A 423 -42.85 -21.73 -31.84
N PHE A 424 -43.32 -20.54 -31.46
CA PHE A 424 -42.66 -19.27 -31.79
C PHE A 424 -41.35 -19.12 -31.00
N ALA A 425 -41.38 -19.36 -29.69
CA ALA A 425 -40.18 -19.29 -28.84
C ALA A 425 -39.05 -20.25 -29.32
N ALA A 426 -39.41 -21.43 -29.83
CA ALA A 426 -38.46 -22.41 -30.38
C ALA A 426 -37.78 -21.97 -31.71
N GLN A 427 -38.21 -20.88 -32.33
CA GLN A 427 -37.65 -20.34 -33.58
C GLN A 427 -36.82 -19.06 -33.36
N CYS A 428 -36.79 -18.52 -32.14
CA CYS A 428 -36.02 -17.32 -31.80
C CYS A 428 -34.66 -17.70 -31.18
N PRO A 429 -33.51 -17.33 -31.81
CA PRO A 429 -32.19 -17.62 -31.26
C PRO A 429 -31.87 -16.81 -29.99
N MET A 430 -32.58 -15.70 -29.77
CA MET A 430 -32.67 -15.03 -28.48
C MET A 430 -34.12 -14.70 -28.13
N VAL A 431 -34.47 -14.84 -26.86
CA VAL A 431 -35.72 -14.33 -26.28
C VAL A 431 -35.37 -13.58 -24.99
N MET A 432 -35.92 -12.38 -24.81
CA MET A 432 -35.74 -11.58 -23.59
C MET A 432 -37.03 -11.59 -22.77
N LEU A 433 -36.95 -11.98 -21.50
CA LEU A 433 -38.09 -12.08 -20.58
C LEU A 433 -37.69 -11.53 -19.22
N SER A 434 -38.47 -10.59 -18.68
CA SER A 434 -38.30 -10.04 -17.32
C SER A 434 -36.86 -9.60 -16.98
N ASN A 435 -36.21 -8.89 -17.92
CA ASN A 435 -34.82 -8.41 -17.89
C ASN A 435 -33.72 -9.46 -18.12
N ASP A 436 -34.03 -10.76 -18.18
CA ASP A 436 -33.06 -11.80 -18.53
C ASP A 436 -33.06 -12.11 -20.05
N VAL A 437 -31.87 -12.42 -20.58
CA VAL A 437 -31.66 -12.76 -22.01
C VAL A 437 -31.36 -14.25 -22.14
N PHE A 438 -32.22 -14.98 -22.84
CA PHE A 438 -32.09 -16.41 -23.09
C PHE A 438 -31.63 -16.66 -24.52
N VAL A 439 -30.47 -17.31 -24.70
CA VAL A 439 -29.91 -17.70 -26.00
C VAL A 439 -30.18 -19.19 -26.25
N THR A 440 -30.67 -19.56 -27.43
CA THR A 440 -30.89 -20.97 -27.82
C THR A 440 -29.91 -21.38 -28.92
N SER A 441 -29.26 -22.54 -28.77
CA SER A 441 -28.13 -22.95 -29.62
C SER A 441 -28.32 -24.29 -30.32
N SER A 442 -28.55 -24.21 -31.65
CA SER A 442 -28.29 -25.23 -32.69
C SER A 442 -28.99 -26.61 -32.59
N PRO A 443 -29.55 -27.17 -33.69
CA PRO A 443 -30.53 -28.26 -33.62
C PRO A 443 -29.96 -29.69 -33.46
N HIS A 444 -28.78 -29.89 -32.86
CA HIS A 444 -28.09 -31.19 -32.87
C HIS A 444 -27.61 -31.65 -31.47
N GLY A 445 -28.47 -32.41 -30.78
CA GLY A 445 -28.09 -33.31 -29.67
C GLY A 445 -28.05 -32.66 -28.28
N CYS A 446 -29.14 -32.82 -27.51
CA CYS A 446 -29.24 -32.25 -26.16
C CYS A 446 -28.89 -33.26 -25.06
N GLN A 447 -28.06 -32.84 -24.09
CA GLN A 447 -28.15 -33.31 -22.71
C GLN A 447 -28.43 -32.12 -21.80
N ILE A 448 -29.53 -32.18 -21.06
CA ILE A 448 -29.91 -31.12 -20.10
C ILE A 448 -29.19 -31.40 -18.77
N SER A 449 -28.30 -30.49 -18.38
CA SER A 449 -27.90 -30.32 -16.97
C SER A 449 -28.61 -29.09 -16.41
N ARG A 450 -29.12 -29.17 -15.17
CA ARG A 450 -30.05 -28.18 -14.60
C ARG A 450 -29.39 -27.20 -13.63
N SER A 451 -29.53 -25.91 -13.92
CA SER A 451 -29.73 -24.77 -12.98
C SER A 451 -29.97 -23.52 -13.83
N PRO A 452 -30.73 -22.50 -13.39
CA PRO A 452 -31.23 -22.21 -12.03
C PRO A 452 -32.70 -22.61 -11.80
N LEU A 453 -33.24 -22.37 -10.59
CA LEU A 453 -34.68 -22.51 -10.31
C LEU A 453 -35.17 -21.63 -9.13
N VAL A 454 -35.87 -20.56 -9.48
CA VAL A 454 -36.79 -19.73 -8.68
C VAL A 454 -37.72 -19.02 -9.71
N ILE A 455 -38.95 -18.58 -9.47
CA ILE A 455 -39.91 -18.51 -8.34
C ILE A 455 -41.31 -18.86 -8.95
N THR A 456 -42.42 -19.21 -8.29
CA THR A 456 -42.89 -19.34 -6.88
C THR A 456 -44.04 -20.35 -6.86
N GLU A 457 -44.48 -20.89 -5.72
CA GLU A 457 -45.92 -21.18 -5.54
C GLU A 457 -46.39 -20.93 -4.09
N MET A 458 -47.57 -20.33 -3.94
CA MET A 458 -48.31 -20.16 -2.70
C MET A 458 -49.62 -20.91 -2.82
N ASP A 459 -50.00 -21.70 -1.81
CA ASP A 459 -51.40 -21.73 -1.37
C ASP A 459 -51.52 -22.09 0.12
N LEU A 460 -52.66 -21.74 0.71
CA LEU A 460 -52.98 -21.93 2.13
C LEU A 460 -54.25 -22.76 2.29
N GLU A 461 -54.15 -24.08 2.48
CA GLU A 461 -55.18 -24.86 3.18
C GLU A 461 -54.78 -26.33 3.49
N HIS A 462 -55.52 -26.99 4.40
CA HIS A 462 -55.56 -28.45 4.64
C HIS A 462 -54.32 -29.24 5.18
N GLY A 463 -53.87 -28.88 6.39
CA GLY A 463 -53.81 -29.77 7.58
C GLY A 463 -53.08 -31.15 7.62
N GLN A 464 -52.10 -31.25 8.55
CA GLN A 464 -51.47 -32.48 9.11
C GLN A 464 -50.51 -33.22 8.13
N ILE A 465 -49.52 -34.05 8.52
CA ILE A 465 -49.33 -34.94 9.69
C ILE A 465 -47.87 -34.95 10.22
N LEU A 466 -47.74 -35.04 11.56
CA LEU A 466 -46.68 -35.52 12.49
C LEU A 466 -45.22 -35.83 12.03
N PRO A 467 -44.21 -35.64 12.92
CA PRO A 467 -42.80 -35.91 12.65
C PRO A 467 -42.38 -37.38 12.84
N THR A 468 -41.34 -37.80 12.11
CA THR A 468 -40.62 -39.06 12.34
C THR A 468 -39.23 -38.77 12.95
N PRO A 469 -38.85 -39.39 14.09
CA PRO A 469 -37.63 -39.00 14.81
C PRO A 469 -36.38 -39.77 14.36
N GLY A 470 -35.23 -39.09 14.32
CA GLY A 470 -33.92 -39.74 14.52
C GLY A 470 -32.88 -39.65 13.39
N LEU A 471 -32.35 -38.45 13.13
CA LEU A 471 -30.97 -38.23 12.64
C LEU A 471 -30.53 -36.81 13.04
N ARG A 472 -29.26 -36.62 13.40
CA ARG A 472 -28.74 -35.32 13.88
C ARG A 472 -28.02 -34.58 12.74
N PRO A 473 -28.20 -33.26 12.58
CA PRO A 473 -27.35 -32.46 11.69
C PRO A 473 -25.94 -32.36 12.28
N GLY A 474 -24.91 -32.73 11.52
CA GLY A 474 -23.52 -32.74 12.03
C GLY A 474 -22.51 -33.62 11.28
N ALA A 475 -22.75 -33.94 10.01
CA ALA A 475 -21.79 -34.59 9.11
C ALA A 475 -22.21 -34.35 7.64
N ILE A 476 -21.29 -34.59 6.70
CA ILE A 476 -21.50 -34.49 5.24
C ILE A 476 -21.75 -33.05 4.73
N LEU A 477 -20.71 -32.21 4.81
CA LEU A 477 -20.50 -31.11 3.85
C LEU A 477 -18.99 -30.84 3.59
N GLN A 478 -18.23 -31.92 3.47
CA GLN A 478 -16.92 -31.95 2.81
C GLN A 478 -16.97 -33.06 1.73
N GLN A 479 -16.19 -32.90 0.64
CA GLN A 479 -16.13 -33.78 -0.56
C GLN A 479 -17.18 -33.54 -1.68
N ALA A 480 -17.44 -32.27 -2.00
CA ALA A 480 -17.70 -31.75 -3.37
C ALA A 480 -17.42 -30.22 -3.33
N PHE A 481 -16.80 -29.55 -4.31
CA PHE A 481 -16.51 -29.85 -5.71
C PHE A 481 -15.03 -29.59 -6.07
N PRO A 482 -14.38 -30.39 -6.94
CA PRO A 482 -13.05 -30.11 -7.50
C PRO A 482 -13.10 -29.58 -8.96
N PHE A 483 -14.09 -28.76 -9.33
CA PHE A 483 -14.30 -28.32 -10.73
C PHE A 483 -14.76 -26.86 -10.88
N THR A 484 -14.02 -25.91 -10.29
CA THR A 484 -14.24 -24.46 -10.52
C THR A 484 -12.96 -23.67 -10.84
N PHE A 485 -11.78 -24.26 -10.66
CA PHE A 485 -10.48 -23.55 -10.78
C PHE A 485 -9.99 -23.28 -12.21
N LEU A 486 -10.62 -23.85 -13.24
CA LEU A 486 -10.20 -23.69 -14.64
C LEU A 486 -10.92 -22.56 -15.42
N ALA A 487 -11.94 -21.92 -14.83
CA ALA A 487 -12.76 -20.93 -15.54
C ALA A 487 -12.31 -19.47 -15.33
N MET A 488 -11.54 -19.16 -14.27
CA MET A 488 -11.08 -17.79 -13.97
C MET A 488 -9.62 -17.52 -14.36
N ALA A 489 -8.91 -18.51 -14.89
CA ALA A 489 -7.48 -18.44 -15.22
C ALA A 489 -7.16 -17.64 -16.51
N ASN A 490 -8.02 -16.71 -16.94
CA ASN A 490 -7.96 -16.07 -18.25
C ASN A 490 -8.38 -14.59 -18.29
N GLU A 491 -8.68 -13.97 -17.14
CA GLU A 491 -8.80 -12.50 -17.03
C GLU A 491 -7.46 -11.90 -16.60
N SER A 492 -7.06 -10.77 -17.19
CA SER A 492 -5.83 -10.07 -16.78
C SER A 492 -5.99 -9.42 -15.40
N PRO A 493 -4.94 -9.38 -14.56
CA PRO A 493 -4.96 -8.73 -13.24
C PRO A 493 -5.55 -7.32 -13.29
N ILE A 494 -6.46 -7.01 -12.36
CA ILE A 494 -6.95 -5.64 -12.16
C ILE A 494 -5.94 -4.90 -11.30
N ARG A 495 -5.60 -3.66 -11.68
CA ARG A 495 -4.74 -2.77 -10.88
C ARG A 495 -5.57 -1.78 -10.09
N PHE A 496 -5.44 -1.82 -8.78
CA PHE A 496 -6.14 -0.95 -7.84
C PHE A 496 -5.19 0.12 -7.26
N ALA A 497 -5.64 1.37 -7.27
CA ALA A 497 -5.06 2.43 -6.44
C ALA A 497 -5.81 2.49 -5.11
N PHE A 498 -5.08 2.55 -4.00
CA PHE A 498 -5.62 2.72 -2.65
C PHE A 498 -5.07 4.02 -2.05
N ALA A 499 -5.92 5.02 -1.75
CA ALA A 499 -5.47 6.31 -1.21
C ALA A 499 -5.97 6.53 0.23
N PHE A 500 -5.05 6.46 1.19
CA PHE A 500 -5.35 6.50 2.62
C PHE A 500 -4.21 7.15 3.43
N GLY A 501 -4.43 8.35 3.97
CA GLY A 501 -3.46 9.02 4.85
C GLY A 501 -3.23 8.32 6.21
N MET A 502 -2.37 8.88 7.05
CA MET A 502 -1.84 8.30 8.31
C MET A 502 -2.85 8.08 9.46
N ALA A 503 -4.15 8.15 9.20
CA ALA A 503 -5.19 7.93 10.18
C ALA A 503 -5.50 6.42 10.29
N SER A 504 -4.95 5.75 11.29
CA SER A 504 -5.17 4.32 11.61
C SER A 504 -6.63 3.86 11.50
N GLY A 505 -7.59 4.67 11.95
CA GLY A 505 -9.03 4.38 11.86
C GLY A 505 -9.64 4.45 10.45
N HIS A 506 -8.93 5.01 9.49
CA HIS A 506 -9.37 5.11 8.09
C HIS A 506 -8.68 4.06 7.21
N ILE A 507 -7.40 3.78 7.46
CA ILE A 507 -6.63 2.79 6.68
C ILE A 507 -6.86 1.34 7.11
N ASN A 508 -7.00 1.03 8.41
CA ASN A 508 -7.10 -0.36 8.88
C ASN A 508 -8.18 -1.20 8.16
N PRO A 509 -9.40 -0.69 7.89
CA PRO A 509 -10.42 -1.45 7.16
C PRO A 509 -10.06 -1.77 5.70
N SER A 510 -9.09 -1.06 5.11
CA SER A 510 -8.66 -1.29 3.72
C SER A 510 -7.70 -2.49 3.57
N LEU A 511 -6.88 -2.75 4.59
CA LEU A 511 -5.83 -3.78 4.58
C LEU A 511 -6.35 -5.20 4.24
N PRO A 512 -7.44 -5.72 4.86
CA PRO A 512 -7.96 -7.03 4.47
C PRO A 512 -8.53 -7.09 3.04
N ILE A 513 -9.01 -5.96 2.51
CA ILE A 513 -9.42 -5.88 1.09
C ILE A 513 -8.19 -6.07 0.20
N ALA A 514 -7.12 -5.33 0.48
CA ALA A 514 -5.87 -5.42 -0.27
C ALA A 514 -5.30 -6.84 -0.24
N ARG A 515 -5.23 -7.45 0.96
CA ARG A 515 -4.78 -8.85 1.15
C ARG A 515 -5.60 -9.84 0.33
N ALA A 516 -6.93 -9.67 0.29
CA ALA A 516 -7.82 -10.54 -0.46
C ALA A 516 -7.68 -10.34 -1.98
N LEU A 517 -7.52 -9.11 -2.47
CA LEU A 517 -7.27 -8.81 -3.89
C LEU A 517 -5.91 -9.35 -4.36
N VAL A 518 -4.84 -9.13 -3.60
CA VAL A 518 -3.50 -9.67 -3.90
C VAL A 518 -3.51 -11.19 -3.94
N LYS A 519 -4.20 -11.84 -3.00
CA LYS A 519 -4.40 -13.30 -2.97
C LYS A 519 -5.19 -13.85 -4.17
N LEU A 520 -5.96 -13.02 -4.87
CA LEU A 520 -6.65 -13.36 -6.12
C LEU A 520 -5.80 -13.06 -7.37
N GLY A 521 -4.56 -12.61 -7.21
CA GLY A 521 -3.67 -12.27 -8.33
C GLY A 521 -3.96 -10.89 -8.93
N HIS A 522 -4.31 -9.91 -8.10
CA HIS A 522 -4.53 -8.52 -8.51
C HIS A 522 -3.49 -7.57 -7.90
N GLU A 523 -3.17 -6.51 -8.62
CA GLU A 523 -2.17 -5.54 -8.23
C GLU A 523 -2.83 -4.47 -7.35
N VAL A 524 -2.31 -4.23 -6.15
CA VAL A 524 -2.81 -3.19 -5.23
C VAL A 524 -1.66 -2.26 -4.86
N HIS A 525 -1.85 -0.97 -5.07
CA HIS A 525 -0.85 0.06 -4.81
C HIS A 525 -1.43 1.15 -3.90
N TYR A 526 -0.84 1.31 -2.73
CA TYR A 526 -1.18 2.37 -1.79
C TYR A 526 -0.42 3.67 -2.10
N LEU A 527 -1.11 4.79 -1.88
CA LEU A 527 -0.53 6.10 -1.60
C LEU A 527 -0.83 6.42 -0.13
N SER A 528 0.21 6.54 0.69
CA SER A 528 0.09 6.71 2.14
C SER A 528 1.39 7.26 2.76
N ARG A 529 1.42 7.46 4.10
CA ARG A 529 2.62 7.82 4.87
C ARG A 529 3.50 6.62 5.21
N GLU A 530 4.81 6.84 5.35
CA GLU A 530 5.83 5.83 5.68
C GLU A 530 5.49 4.98 6.92
N GLN A 531 4.88 5.58 7.95
CA GLN A 531 4.38 4.90 9.16
C GLN A 531 3.35 3.79 8.86
N MET A 532 2.74 3.79 7.67
CA MET A 532 1.79 2.79 7.19
C MET A 532 2.41 1.71 6.31
N ARG A 533 3.70 1.82 5.93
CA ARG A 533 4.38 0.85 5.06
C ARG A 533 4.26 -0.58 5.60
N ALA A 534 4.72 -0.82 6.83
CA ALA A 534 4.83 -2.16 7.40
C ALA A 534 3.51 -2.97 7.45
N PRO A 535 2.33 -2.38 7.75
CA PRO A 535 1.03 -3.07 7.62
C PRO A 535 0.45 -3.07 6.19
N ILE A 536 0.86 -2.18 5.29
CA ILE A 536 0.50 -2.24 3.87
C ILE A 536 1.23 -3.42 3.19
N GLU A 537 2.56 -3.48 3.32
CA GLU A 537 3.39 -4.52 2.69
C GLU A 537 3.07 -5.92 3.26
N ASP A 538 2.61 -6.01 4.52
CA ASP A 538 2.07 -7.24 5.14
C ASP A 538 0.90 -7.86 4.35
N THR A 539 0.13 -7.05 3.62
CA THR A 539 -0.98 -7.52 2.76
C THR A 539 -0.50 -8.06 1.41
N GLY A 540 0.78 -7.85 1.07
CA GLY A 540 1.34 -8.06 -0.28
C GLY A 540 1.07 -6.91 -1.26
N ALA A 541 0.46 -5.81 -0.82
CA ALA A 541 0.27 -4.60 -1.63
C ALA A 541 1.54 -3.74 -1.67
N HIS A 542 1.71 -3.00 -2.77
CA HIS A 542 2.81 -2.05 -2.94
C HIS A 542 2.55 -0.76 -2.16
N PHE A 543 3.59 -0.23 -1.51
CA PHE A 543 3.55 1.07 -0.84
C PHE A 543 4.15 2.19 -1.73
N THR A 544 3.54 3.37 -1.72
CA THR A 544 4.09 4.62 -2.26
C THR A 544 4.00 5.72 -1.21
N ASN A 545 5.08 6.45 -0.97
CA ASN A 545 5.12 7.54 0.00
C ASN A 545 4.48 8.82 -0.58
N GLU A 546 3.39 9.28 0.03
CA GLU A 546 2.66 10.47 -0.41
C GLU A 546 3.45 11.78 -0.22
N LEU A 547 4.48 11.78 0.64
CA LEU A 547 5.43 12.90 0.78
C LEU A 547 6.27 13.10 -0.49
N GLU A 548 6.70 12.00 -1.13
CA GLU A 548 7.59 12.01 -2.30
C GLU A 548 6.82 12.29 -3.61
N GLU A 549 5.56 11.86 -3.69
CA GLU A 549 4.72 12.11 -4.86
C GLU A 549 4.13 13.52 -4.91
N CYS A 550 3.87 14.14 -3.75
CA CYS A 550 3.22 15.45 -3.60
C CYS A 550 4.12 16.54 -2.93
N PRO A 551 5.36 16.78 -3.43
CA PRO A 551 6.27 17.76 -2.82
C PRO A 551 5.70 19.18 -2.81
N GLU A 552 4.85 19.57 -3.75
CA GLU A 552 4.23 20.90 -3.75
C GLU A 552 3.40 21.19 -2.47
N LEU A 553 2.84 20.14 -1.85
CA LEU A 553 2.13 20.22 -0.57
C LEU A 553 3.09 20.13 0.63
N TYR A 554 4.13 19.31 0.57
CA TYR A 554 4.92 18.94 1.75
C TYR A 554 6.32 19.55 1.84
N GLU A 555 6.92 20.04 0.75
CA GLU A 555 8.28 20.59 0.76
C GLU A 555 8.37 21.83 1.65
N GLY A 556 9.29 21.80 2.62
CA GLY A 556 9.47 22.87 3.61
C GLY A 556 8.40 22.93 4.71
N ARG A 557 7.33 22.12 4.65
CA ARG A 557 6.22 22.15 5.61
C ARG A 557 6.38 21.12 6.73
N LYS A 558 5.89 21.46 7.92
CA LYS A 558 5.69 20.47 8.99
C LYS A 558 4.41 19.69 8.73
N GLU A 559 4.50 18.37 8.83
CA GLU A 559 3.37 17.46 8.66
C GLU A 559 2.51 17.28 9.93
N ASP A 560 1.24 16.93 9.72
CA ASP A 560 0.23 16.64 10.74
C ASP A 560 -0.80 15.58 10.27
N LEU A 561 -1.78 15.24 11.14
CA LEU A 561 -2.74 14.14 10.92
C LEU A 561 -3.67 14.38 9.72
N PHE A 562 -3.78 15.63 9.28
CA PHE A 562 -4.55 16.11 8.14
C PHE A 562 -3.60 16.65 7.05
N GLY A 563 -2.40 16.07 6.95
CA GLY A 563 -1.41 16.33 5.90
C GLY A 563 -0.37 17.37 6.30
N ALA A 564 -0.67 18.64 6.02
CA ALA A 564 0.17 19.81 6.31
C ALA A 564 -0.71 21.02 6.71
N THR A 565 -1.86 20.74 7.31
CA THR A 565 -2.92 21.72 7.62
C THR A 565 -2.46 22.76 8.63
N GLU A 566 -1.72 22.39 9.68
CA GLU A 566 -1.22 23.35 10.68
C GLU A 566 -0.03 24.18 10.15
N ALA A 567 0.79 23.63 9.24
CA ALA A 567 1.79 24.43 8.54
C ALA A 567 1.14 25.48 7.63
N LEU A 568 0.15 25.06 6.82
CA LEU A 568 -0.64 25.97 5.98
C LEU A 568 -1.42 27.01 6.80
N LYS A 569 -1.90 26.67 8.01
CA LYS A 569 -2.57 27.59 8.93
C LYS A 569 -1.63 28.70 9.41
N LEU A 570 -0.38 28.37 9.72
CA LEU A 570 0.67 29.34 10.07
C LEU A 570 1.10 30.18 8.85
N GLU A 571 1.32 29.57 7.69
CA GLU A 571 1.66 30.27 6.43
C GLU A 571 0.59 31.29 6.00
N HIS A 572 -0.66 31.08 6.42
CA HIS A 572 -1.80 31.92 6.04
C HIS A 572 -2.35 32.81 7.15
N GLY A 573 -1.74 32.84 8.34
CA GLY A 573 -2.18 33.70 9.45
C GLY A 573 -3.57 33.34 9.99
N LEU A 574 -3.84 32.04 10.14
CA LEU A 574 -5.13 31.47 10.54
C LEU A 574 -5.07 30.81 11.94
N GLU A 575 -4.14 31.22 12.79
CA GLU A 575 -3.96 30.68 14.15
C GLU A 575 -5.20 30.88 15.02
N GLU A 576 -5.80 32.08 14.94
CA GLU A 576 -6.98 32.52 15.68
C GLU A 576 -8.32 32.06 15.07
N ASP A 577 -8.30 31.39 13.90
CA ASP A 577 -9.52 30.82 13.31
C ASP A 577 -9.92 29.55 14.07
N PRO A 578 -11.22 29.36 14.41
CA PRO A 578 -11.73 28.07 14.85
C PRO A 578 -11.41 26.98 13.81
N MET A 579 -10.97 25.80 14.27
CA MET A 579 -10.49 24.68 13.45
C MET A 579 -11.32 24.38 12.19
N ILE A 580 -12.66 24.37 12.29
CA ILE A 580 -13.54 24.12 11.12
C ILE A 580 -13.52 25.26 10.09
N LEU A 581 -13.26 26.51 10.50
CA LEU A 581 -13.11 27.65 9.61
C LEU A 581 -11.75 27.64 8.91
N SER A 582 -10.66 27.35 9.63
CA SER A 582 -9.33 27.22 9.02
C SER A 582 -9.30 26.04 8.04
N TRP A 583 -9.85 24.87 8.41
CA TRP A 583 -9.97 23.72 7.51
C TRP A 583 -10.72 24.05 6.21
N VAL A 584 -11.86 24.76 6.27
CA VAL A 584 -12.63 25.12 5.07
C VAL A 584 -11.96 26.21 4.23
N LYS A 585 -11.19 27.13 4.85
CA LYS A 585 -10.32 28.08 4.12
C LYS A 585 -9.17 27.37 3.42
N LEU A 586 -8.53 26.40 4.06
CA LEU A 586 -7.30 25.75 3.59
C LEU A 586 -7.55 24.58 2.64
N ALA A 587 -8.70 23.91 2.71
CA ALA A 587 -9.01 22.74 1.89
C ALA A 587 -8.82 22.92 0.36
N PRO A 588 -9.21 24.04 -0.30
CA PRO A 588 -8.89 24.23 -1.71
C PRO A 588 -7.39 24.46 -1.97
N ILE A 589 -6.65 25.05 -1.02
CA ILE A 589 -5.19 25.28 -1.14
C ILE A 589 -4.45 23.94 -1.00
N SER A 590 -4.79 23.14 0.01
CA SER A 590 -4.26 21.79 0.20
C SER A 590 -4.56 20.89 -1.01
N LEU A 591 -5.77 20.96 -1.56
CA LEU A 591 -6.14 20.25 -2.79
C LEU A 591 -5.38 20.73 -4.02
N GLU A 592 -5.18 22.04 -4.19
CA GLU A 592 -4.39 22.60 -5.29
C GLU A 592 -2.94 22.10 -5.28
N LEU A 593 -2.32 22.04 -4.10
CA LEU A 593 -0.93 21.59 -3.94
C LEU A 593 -0.79 20.06 -4.01
N GLY A 594 -1.75 19.29 -3.50
CA GLY A 594 -1.69 17.82 -3.52
C GLY A 594 -2.07 17.19 -4.87
N LEU A 595 -3.07 17.74 -5.57
CA LEU A 595 -3.63 17.15 -6.79
C LEU A 595 -2.61 16.89 -7.93
N PRO A 596 -1.62 17.76 -8.21
CA PRO A 596 -0.58 17.48 -9.21
C PRO A 596 0.22 16.20 -8.93
N GLY A 597 0.56 15.94 -7.67
CA GLY A 597 1.28 14.74 -7.26
C GLY A 597 0.47 13.47 -7.44
N VAL A 598 -0.77 13.47 -6.97
CA VAL A 598 -1.66 12.32 -7.11
C VAL A 598 -2.01 12.04 -8.59
N LEU A 599 -2.11 13.09 -9.42
CA LEU A 599 -2.24 12.93 -10.87
C LEU A 599 -1.00 12.25 -11.49
N ARG A 600 0.23 12.68 -11.15
CA ARG A 600 1.47 12.02 -11.63
C ARG A 600 1.50 10.54 -11.23
N TRP A 601 1.21 10.25 -9.97
CA TRP A 601 1.16 8.88 -9.44
C TRP A 601 0.16 8.02 -10.22
N MET A 602 -1.10 8.46 -10.36
CA MET A 602 -2.12 7.72 -11.10
C MET A 602 -1.81 7.59 -12.60
N GLN A 603 -1.21 8.60 -13.24
CA GLN A 603 -0.82 8.54 -14.66
C GLN A 603 0.32 7.55 -14.90
N ARG A 604 1.30 7.46 -14.00
CA ARG A 604 2.37 6.45 -14.05
C ARG A 604 1.85 5.05 -13.73
N LEU A 605 0.90 4.95 -12.79
CA LEU A 605 0.34 3.69 -12.31
C LEU A 605 -0.69 3.06 -13.28
N GLN A 606 -1.51 3.87 -13.97
CA GLN A 606 -2.63 3.41 -14.81
C GLN A 606 -3.61 2.43 -14.08
N PRO A 607 -4.11 2.76 -12.86
CA PRO A 607 -5.03 1.90 -12.14
C PRO A 607 -6.42 1.90 -12.79
N GLN A 608 -7.12 0.77 -12.75
CA GLN A 608 -8.48 0.64 -13.29
C GLN A 608 -9.58 0.91 -12.25
N VAL A 609 -9.23 0.92 -10.96
CA VAL A 609 -10.15 1.31 -9.86
C VAL A 609 -9.38 2.08 -8.79
N LEU A 610 -9.96 3.16 -8.28
CA LEU A 610 -9.55 3.83 -7.05
C LEU A 610 -10.43 3.38 -5.87
N VAL A 611 -9.80 2.97 -4.77
CA VAL A 611 -10.38 2.84 -3.43
C VAL A 611 -9.76 3.92 -2.55
N PHE A 612 -10.55 4.69 -1.79
CA PHE A 612 -10.01 5.82 -1.05
C PHE A 612 -10.84 6.24 0.15
N CYS A 613 -10.24 6.97 1.08
CA CYS A 613 -10.97 7.60 2.18
C CYS A 613 -11.68 8.89 1.73
N PRO A 614 -13.04 8.97 1.74
CA PRO A 614 -13.78 10.16 1.30
C PRO A 614 -13.57 11.41 2.17
N MET A 615 -13.03 11.24 3.38
CA MET A 615 -12.81 12.33 4.34
C MET A 615 -11.41 12.97 4.22
N LEU A 616 -10.40 12.20 3.78
CA LEU A 616 -8.99 12.63 3.80
C LEU A 616 -8.40 12.79 2.40
N ASN A 617 -8.74 11.90 1.46
CA ASN A 617 -8.08 11.80 0.16
C ASN A 617 -8.96 12.37 -0.98
N ARG A 618 -9.30 13.66 -0.86
CA ARG A 618 -10.11 14.43 -1.83
C ARG A 618 -9.34 14.68 -3.14
N ASP A 619 -8.03 14.79 -3.04
CA ASP A 619 -7.06 14.81 -4.13
C ASP A 619 -7.17 13.57 -5.04
N ALA A 620 -7.16 12.37 -4.46
CA ALA A 620 -7.32 11.11 -5.19
C ALA A 620 -8.68 11.02 -5.89
N PHE A 621 -9.76 11.47 -5.23
CA PHE A 621 -11.08 11.57 -5.87
C PHE A 621 -11.05 12.45 -7.12
N PHE A 622 -10.45 13.65 -7.06
CA PHE A 622 -10.39 14.55 -8.21
C PHE A 622 -9.41 14.05 -9.29
N ALA A 623 -8.27 13.46 -8.92
CA ALA A 623 -7.35 12.84 -9.87
C ALA A 623 -8.04 11.71 -10.67
N ALA A 624 -8.72 10.78 -9.99
CA ALA A 624 -9.49 9.73 -10.65
C ALA A 624 -10.65 10.28 -11.50
N LYS A 625 -11.33 11.35 -11.04
CA LYS A 625 -12.40 12.03 -11.80
C LYS A 625 -11.88 12.68 -13.09
N ILE A 626 -10.68 13.29 -13.06
CA ILE A 626 -10.01 13.88 -14.24
C ILE A 626 -9.56 12.79 -15.23
N LEU A 627 -8.97 11.71 -14.72
CA LEU A 627 -8.44 10.59 -15.52
C LEU A 627 -9.53 9.60 -15.99
N GLY A 628 -10.80 9.81 -15.64
CA GLY A 628 -11.92 8.92 -16.01
C GLY A 628 -11.98 7.59 -15.25
N ILE A 629 -11.20 7.44 -14.18
CA ILE A 629 -10.99 6.18 -13.45
C ILE A 629 -12.21 5.90 -12.53
N PRO A 630 -12.78 4.67 -12.56
CA PRO A 630 -13.76 4.20 -11.59
C PRO A 630 -13.28 4.37 -10.15
N ARG A 631 -14.18 4.83 -9.26
CA ARG A 631 -13.84 5.20 -7.88
C ARG A 631 -14.88 4.71 -6.89
N VAL A 632 -14.41 4.17 -5.77
CA VAL A 632 -15.22 3.57 -4.70
C VAL A 632 -14.71 4.12 -3.37
N PRO A 633 -15.40 5.09 -2.75
CA PRO A 633 -15.04 5.56 -1.42
C PRO A 633 -15.30 4.47 -0.37
N LEU A 634 -14.37 4.33 0.57
CA LEU A 634 -14.50 3.48 1.75
C LEU A 634 -14.81 4.36 2.96
N LEU A 635 -16.08 4.44 3.34
CA LEU A 635 -16.56 5.22 4.48
C LEU A 635 -16.41 4.42 5.77
N THR A 636 -15.50 4.85 6.64
CA THR A 636 -15.13 4.15 7.88
C THR A 636 -15.91 4.59 9.12
N THR A 637 -17.03 5.30 8.92
CA THR A 637 -17.95 5.78 9.96
C THR A 637 -19.30 5.05 9.88
N ALA A 638 -20.27 5.40 10.73
CA ALA A 638 -21.62 4.82 10.76
C ALA A 638 -22.52 5.27 9.59
N GLY A 639 -22.05 5.24 8.34
CA GLY A 639 -22.82 5.69 7.18
C GLY A 639 -22.91 7.21 7.04
N PRO A 640 -23.59 7.72 6.00
CA PRO A 640 -23.56 9.14 5.65
C PRO A 640 -24.17 10.07 6.71
N GLY A 641 -25.10 9.57 7.53
CA GLY A 641 -25.70 10.35 8.63
C GLY A 641 -24.69 10.79 9.69
N SER A 642 -23.62 10.01 9.93
CA SER A 642 -22.63 10.32 10.97
C SER A 642 -21.86 11.61 10.69
N MET A 643 -21.75 12.01 9.42
CA MET A 643 -21.12 13.28 9.05
C MET A 643 -21.92 14.49 9.55
N VAL A 644 -23.23 14.36 9.75
CA VAL A 644 -24.07 15.41 10.35
C VAL A 644 -23.74 15.56 11.83
N SER A 645 -23.64 14.45 12.56
CA SER A 645 -23.21 14.41 13.97
C SER A 645 -21.84 15.07 14.18
N VAL A 646 -20.86 14.69 13.35
CA VAL A 646 -19.48 15.23 13.39
C VAL A 646 -19.46 16.72 13.05
N MET A 647 -20.14 17.16 11.99
CA MET A 647 -20.17 18.58 11.61
C MET A 647 -20.88 19.43 12.65
N ASN A 648 -22.01 18.97 13.20
CA ASN A 648 -22.73 19.68 14.26
C ASN A 648 -21.86 19.89 15.51
N GLN A 649 -21.01 18.91 15.88
CA GLN A 649 -20.05 19.09 16.97
C GLN A 649 -19.04 20.22 16.65
N PHE A 650 -18.37 20.17 15.50
CA PHE A 650 -17.38 21.20 15.14
C PHE A 650 -17.99 22.60 14.97
N LEU A 651 -19.20 22.70 14.40
CA LEU A 651 -19.96 23.95 14.32
C LEU A 651 -20.26 24.49 15.73
N SER A 652 -20.72 23.63 16.65
CA SER A 652 -21.01 24.03 18.04
C SER A 652 -19.79 24.57 18.80
N TRP A 653 -18.59 24.04 18.53
CA TRP A 653 -17.34 24.54 19.12
C TRP A 653 -16.92 25.88 18.51
N SER A 654 -17.13 26.08 17.20
CA SER A 654 -16.78 27.33 16.52
C SER A 654 -17.72 28.51 16.84
N GLY A 655 -18.95 28.23 17.29
CA GLY A 655 -20.01 29.24 17.42
C GLY A 655 -20.53 29.79 16.08
N LEU A 656 -20.18 29.18 14.95
CA LEU A 656 -20.55 29.61 13.59
C LEU A 656 -21.47 28.60 12.91
N SER A 657 -22.30 29.08 11.99
CA SER A 657 -23.04 28.22 11.06
C SER A 657 -22.22 27.87 9.81
N MET A 658 -22.56 26.75 9.16
CA MET A 658 -21.89 26.30 7.93
C MET A 658 -21.96 27.34 6.78
N PRO A 659 -23.08 28.05 6.55
CA PRO A 659 -23.12 29.15 5.58
C PRO A 659 -22.17 30.31 5.90
N GLU A 660 -22.03 30.70 7.17
CA GLU A 660 -21.10 31.78 7.57
C GLU A 660 -19.63 31.37 7.38
N ILE A 661 -19.30 30.10 7.67
CA ILE A 661 -17.96 29.55 7.40
C ILE A 661 -17.65 29.59 5.90
N VAL A 662 -18.58 29.17 5.06
CA VAL A 662 -18.43 29.23 3.60
C VAL A 662 -18.35 30.67 3.08
N GLU A 663 -19.12 31.60 3.63
CA GLU A 663 -19.03 33.03 3.28
C GLU A 663 -17.67 33.62 3.66
N ARG A 664 -17.13 33.26 4.84
CA ARG A 664 -15.78 33.66 5.27
C ARG A 664 -14.68 33.02 4.40
N ALA A 665 -14.84 31.77 3.97
CA ALA A 665 -13.91 31.09 3.07
C ALA A 665 -13.88 31.73 1.68
N ARG A 666 -15.06 32.03 1.09
CA ARG A 666 -15.19 32.79 -0.17
C ARG A 666 -14.59 34.20 -0.12
N LYS A 667 -14.40 34.76 1.07
CA LYS A 667 -13.77 36.07 1.31
C LYS A 667 -12.26 35.98 1.60
N PHE A 668 -11.69 34.78 1.68
CA PHE A 668 -10.27 34.56 1.96
C PHE A 668 -9.46 34.47 0.64
N PRO A 669 -8.59 35.45 0.31
CA PRO A 669 -8.04 35.57 -1.05
C PRO A 669 -7.22 34.37 -1.55
N ALA A 670 -6.46 33.70 -0.67
CA ALA A 670 -5.67 32.54 -1.06
C ALA A 670 -6.56 31.33 -1.43
N SER A 671 -7.69 31.15 -0.75
CA SER A 671 -8.70 30.14 -1.11
C SER A 671 -9.32 30.44 -2.47
N VAL A 672 -9.70 31.69 -2.74
CA VAL A 672 -10.28 32.11 -4.02
C VAL A 672 -9.33 31.88 -5.19
N GLU A 673 -8.04 32.22 -5.04
CA GLU A 673 -7.04 32.00 -6.08
C GLU A 673 -6.68 30.51 -6.26
N ALA A 674 -6.61 29.72 -5.18
CA ALA A 674 -6.47 28.27 -5.29
C ALA A 674 -7.66 27.61 -6.01
N MET A 675 -8.90 28.03 -5.69
CA MET A 675 -10.10 27.60 -6.41
C MET A 675 -10.07 27.99 -7.90
N ARG A 676 -9.47 29.14 -8.24
CA ARG A 676 -9.27 29.56 -9.63
C ARG A 676 -8.30 28.63 -10.36
N ARG A 677 -7.16 28.28 -9.75
CA ARG A 677 -6.19 27.32 -10.33
C ARG A 677 -6.73 25.90 -10.41
N LEU A 678 -7.53 25.47 -9.43
CA LEU A 678 -8.30 24.23 -9.49
C LEU A 678 -9.31 24.23 -10.66
N ALA A 679 -9.96 25.36 -10.95
CA ALA A 679 -10.85 25.47 -12.11
C ALA A 679 -10.08 25.34 -13.45
N ASP A 680 -8.85 25.87 -13.54
CA ASP A 680 -7.95 25.65 -14.68
C ASP A 680 -7.60 24.15 -14.86
N MET A 681 -7.62 23.35 -13.79
CA MET A 681 -7.47 21.88 -13.79
C MET A 681 -8.79 21.12 -13.96
N GLY A 682 -9.92 21.79 -14.20
CA GLY A 682 -11.25 21.19 -14.35
C GLY A 682 -11.97 20.85 -13.03
N VAL A 683 -11.46 21.31 -11.89
CA VAL A 683 -12.03 21.09 -10.56
C VAL A 683 -12.88 22.28 -10.11
N ASN A 684 -14.21 22.15 -10.23
CA ASN A 684 -15.16 23.12 -9.68
C ASN A 684 -15.30 22.93 -8.15
N TYR A 685 -14.42 23.56 -7.37
CA TYR A 685 -14.47 23.52 -5.91
C TYR A 685 -15.56 24.42 -5.30
N GLU A 686 -16.00 25.46 -6.02
CA GLU A 686 -17.09 26.34 -5.56
C GLU A 686 -18.41 25.55 -5.40
N ALA A 687 -18.63 24.52 -6.22
CA ALA A 687 -19.74 23.58 -6.06
C ALA A 687 -19.65 22.73 -4.76
N GLU A 688 -18.44 22.38 -4.30
CA GLU A 688 -18.25 21.69 -3.01
C GLU A 688 -18.60 22.62 -1.84
N LEU A 689 -18.22 23.90 -1.91
CA LEU A 689 -18.59 24.91 -0.92
C LEU A 689 -20.10 25.17 -0.89
N GLU A 690 -20.76 25.27 -2.06
CA GLU A 690 -22.21 25.37 -2.14
C GLU A 690 -22.93 24.15 -1.56
N LEU A 691 -22.40 22.95 -1.82
CA LEU A 691 -22.94 21.69 -1.29
C LEU A 691 -22.87 21.67 0.25
N SER A 692 -21.69 21.96 0.82
CA SER A 692 -21.51 22.01 2.28
C SER A 692 -22.37 23.09 2.95
N ALA A 693 -22.54 24.26 2.32
CA ALA A 693 -23.40 25.32 2.85
C ALA A 693 -24.89 24.96 2.86
N LYS A 694 -25.36 24.17 1.88
CA LYS A 694 -26.78 23.79 1.73
C LYS A 694 -27.14 22.52 2.51
N SER A 695 -26.20 21.60 2.69
CA SER A 695 -26.41 20.32 3.37
C SER A 695 -25.17 19.99 4.23
N PRO A 696 -25.14 20.45 5.50
CA PRO A 696 -24.06 20.12 6.42
C PRO A 696 -23.93 18.60 6.60
N GLY A 697 -22.71 18.07 6.40
CA GLY A 697 -22.44 16.62 6.37
C GLY A 697 -22.46 15.98 4.98
N ALA A 698 -22.88 16.68 3.93
CA ALA A 698 -22.70 16.22 2.56
C ALA A 698 -21.22 16.29 2.14
N ILE A 699 -20.68 15.18 1.62
CA ILE A 699 -19.32 15.11 1.05
C ILE A 699 -19.43 14.91 -0.46
N GLY A 700 -18.95 15.86 -1.27
CA GLY A 700 -19.02 15.79 -2.74
C GLY A 700 -18.35 14.54 -3.33
N CYS A 701 -17.29 14.04 -2.67
CA CYS A 701 -16.63 12.78 -3.01
C CYS A 701 -17.58 11.56 -2.97
N MET A 702 -18.57 11.55 -2.06
CA MET A 702 -19.58 10.51 -1.96
C MET A 702 -20.78 10.81 -2.87
N VAL A 703 -21.23 12.07 -2.93
CA VAL A 703 -22.31 12.54 -3.83
C VAL A 703 -22.00 12.22 -5.30
N HIS A 704 -20.74 12.28 -5.71
CA HIS A 704 -20.30 12.04 -7.07
C HIS A 704 -19.58 10.68 -7.27
N SER A 705 -19.85 9.71 -6.40
CA SER A 705 -19.41 8.31 -6.57
C SER A 705 -20.64 7.38 -6.65
N PRO A 706 -20.79 6.56 -7.71
CA PRO A 706 -22.00 5.73 -7.89
C PRO A 706 -22.26 4.73 -6.76
N ILE A 707 -21.19 4.28 -6.11
CA ILE A 707 -21.21 3.33 -4.99
C ILE A 707 -20.17 3.76 -3.95
N THR A 708 -20.58 3.79 -2.69
CA THR A 708 -19.74 4.00 -1.50
C THR A 708 -19.88 2.77 -0.60
N ILE A 709 -18.76 2.18 -0.21
CA ILE A 709 -18.74 1.02 0.70
C ILE A 709 -18.64 1.55 2.13
N VAL A 710 -19.47 1.06 3.04
CA VAL A 710 -19.56 1.54 4.42
C VAL A 710 -19.23 0.43 5.40
N THR A 711 -18.27 0.65 6.30
CA THR A 711 -17.76 -0.36 7.24
C THR A 711 -18.67 -0.60 8.46
N THR A 712 -19.99 -0.50 8.27
CA THR A 712 -21.04 -0.79 9.25
C THR A 712 -22.14 -1.64 8.61
N CYS A 713 -23.07 -2.18 9.39
CA CYS A 713 -24.31 -2.77 8.87
C CYS A 713 -25.46 -1.74 8.88
N GLU A 714 -26.46 -1.94 8.03
CA GLU A 714 -27.57 -1.00 7.79
C GLU A 714 -28.36 -0.68 9.07
N ASP A 715 -28.57 -1.69 9.92
CA ASP A 715 -29.20 -1.60 11.26
C ASP A 715 -28.42 -0.73 12.28
N MET A 716 -27.18 -0.33 11.98
CA MET A 716 -26.30 0.42 12.89
C MET A 716 -25.75 1.71 12.26
N GLN A 717 -26.33 2.15 11.14
CA GLN A 717 -26.04 3.47 10.57
C GLN A 717 -26.58 4.59 11.49
N ASP A 718 -25.92 5.75 11.46
CA ASP A 718 -26.46 6.98 12.05
C ASP A 718 -27.62 7.50 11.18
N PRO A 719 -28.70 8.05 11.77
CA PRO A 719 -29.84 8.56 11.02
C PRO A 719 -29.42 9.58 9.95
N VAL A 720 -29.86 9.35 8.71
CA VAL A 720 -29.64 10.28 7.58
C VAL A 720 -30.80 11.27 7.53
N PRO A 721 -30.57 12.60 7.62
CA PRO A 721 -31.64 13.57 7.45
C PRO A 721 -32.21 13.55 6.02
N PRO A 722 -33.53 13.74 5.81
CA PRO A 722 -34.14 13.66 4.48
C PRO A 722 -33.53 14.62 3.44
N GLU A 723 -33.04 15.79 3.86
CA GLU A 723 -32.34 16.74 3.00
C GLU A 723 -30.98 16.23 2.52
N LEU A 724 -30.29 15.42 3.33
CA LEU A 724 -29.01 14.79 2.99
C LEU A 724 -29.24 13.52 2.14
N GLU A 725 -30.26 12.73 2.48
CA GLU A 725 -30.71 11.58 1.67
C GLU A 725 -31.11 12.02 0.26
N ALA A 726 -31.85 13.13 0.13
CA ALA A 726 -32.23 13.70 -1.15
C ALA A 726 -31.01 14.14 -1.98
N VAL A 727 -29.99 14.74 -1.35
CA VAL A 727 -28.73 15.14 -2.01
C VAL A 727 -28.00 13.94 -2.64
N TYR A 728 -27.86 12.82 -1.92
CA TYR A 728 -27.25 11.60 -2.46
C TYR A 728 -28.14 10.95 -3.54
N SER A 729 -29.45 10.86 -3.29
CA SER A 729 -30.43 10.23 -4.18
C SER A 729 -30.55 10.95 -5.53
N LEU A 730 -30.54 12.29 -5.55
CA LEU A 730 -30.59 13.12 -6.77
C LEU A 730 -29.36 12.96 -7.67
N GLN A 731 -28.26 12.38 -7.18
CA GLN A 731 -27.06 12.07 -7.95
C GLN A 731 -26.88 10.55 -8.16
N GLY A 732 -27.80 9.73 -7.67
CA GLY A 732 -27.77 8.28 -7.81
C GLY A 732 -26.68 7.59 -6.98
N ALA A 733 -26.12 8.27 -5.98
CA ALA A 733 -25.08 7.72 -5.10
C ALA A 733 -25.69 6.65 -4.18
N LYS A 734 -25.10 5.45 -4.16
CA LYS A 734 -25.56 4.31 -3.34
C LYS A 734 -24.57 4.01 -2.23
N PHE A 735 -25.09 3.64 -1.06
CA PHE A 735 -24.30 3.17 0.07
C PHE A 735 -24.48 1.66 0.21
N VAL A 736 -23.38 0.91 0.36
CA VAL A 736 -23.41 -0.54 0.58
C VAL A 736 -22.75 -0.86 1.92
N TYR A 737 -23.60 -1.28 2.86
CA TYR A 737 -23.24 -1.65 4.22
C TYR A 737 -22.66 -3.07 4.25
N VAL A 738 -21.37 -3.19 4.60
CA VAL A 738 -20.62 -4.46 4.59
C VAL A 738 -20.19 -4.95 5.98
N GLY A 739 -20.41 -4.17 7.03
CA GLY A 739 -19.88 -4.45 8.37
C GLY A 739 -18.39 -4.08 8.53
N PRO A 740 -17.76 -4.34 9.68
CA PRO A 740 -16.35 -4.06 9.87
C PRO A 740 -15.50 -5.01 9.03
N LEU A 741 -14.48 -4.46 8.39
CA LEU A 741 -13.56 -5.22 7.56
C LEU A 741 -12.42 -5.74 8.44
N LEU A 742 -12.58 -6.98 8.91
CA LEU A 742 -11.67 -7.63 9.85
C LEU A 742 -10.70 -8.56 9.10
N ASP A 743 -9.39 -8.37 9.32
CA ASP A 743 -8.33 -9.18 8.72
C ASP A 743 -8.10 -10.50 9.48
N GLN A 744 -7.31 -11.41 8.90
CA GLN A 744 -6.92 -12.69 9.53
C GLN A 744 -6.20 -12.48 10.88
N GLN A 745 -6.22 -13.50 11.74
CA GLN A 745 -5.52 -13.45 13.03
C GLN A 745 -4.00 -13.29 12.83
N GLY A 746 -3.37 -12.43 13.62
CA GLY A 746 -1.94 -12.11 13.54
C GLY A 746 -1.54 -11.13 12.42
N ALA A 747 -2.48 -10.67 11.59
CA ALA A 747 -2.22 -9.65 10.57
C ALA A 747 -1.73 -8.33 11.18
N ARG A 748 -0.79 -7.65 10.53
CA ARG A 748 -0.28 -6.35 11.01
C ARG A 748 -1.35 -5.27 10.84
N ARG A 749 -1.66 -4.55 11.93
CA ARG A 749 -2.54 -3.38 11.92
C ARG A 749 -1.73 -2.08 11.88
N ALA A 750 -2.30 -1.05 11.25
CA ALA A 750 -1.80 0.32 11.36
C ALA A 750 -1.96 0.84 12.80
N ALA A 751 -0.87 1.26 13.42
CA ALA A 751 -0.80 1.68 14.82
C ALA A 751 -0.03 3.00 14.99
N GLY A 752 -0.56 3.89 15.83
CA GLY A 752 0.03 5.21 16.10
C GLY A 752 -0.31 6.28 15.07
N HIS A 753 -0.03 7.54 15.45
CA HIS A 753 -0.14 8.73 14.61
C HIS A 753 1.08 9.65 14.78
N LYS A 754 2.22 9.12 15.25
CA LYS A 754 3.36 9.95 15.66
C LYS A 754 4.16 10.45 14.46
N PHE A 755 4.20 11.78 14.32
CA PHE A 755 5.16 12.49 13.48
C PHE A 755 6.55 12.36 14.09
N ALA A 756 7.54 12.03 13.28
CA ALA A 756 8.86 11.62 13.77
C ALA A 756 9.74 12.81 14.18
N HIS A 757 9.39 13.49 15.27
CA HIS A 757 10.34 14.37 15.96
C HIS A 757 11.36 13.51 16.74
N SER A 758 12.51 13.30 16.11
CA SER A 758 13.65 12.48 16.55
C SER A 758 13.37 10.99 16.78
N ALA A 759 13.90 10.15 15.89
CA ALA A 759 14.12 8.74 16.15
C ALA A 759 15.38 8.52 17.03
N HIS A 760 15.50 9.25 18.14
CA HIS A 760 16.59 9.03 19.09
C HIS A 760 16.27 7.83 19.99
N SER A 761 17.17 6.87 19.98
CA SER A 761 17.15 5.68 20.83
C SER A 761 17.48 6.03 22.28
N ASP A 762 16.45 6.40 23.04
CA ASP A 762 16.57 6.67 24.48
C ASP A 762 15.78 5.61 25.29
N SER A 763 16.37 4.41 25.34
CA SER A 763 15.83 3.19 25.93
C SER A 763 16.05 3.12 27.45
N SER A 764 15.71 4.19 28.17
CA SER A 764 15.85 4.26 29.63
C SER A 764 14.85 5.20 30.31
N ALA A 765 13.55 4.87 30.25
CA ALA A 765 12.53 5.21 31.28
C ALA A 765 11.10 4.79 30.84
N THR A 766 10.70 3.54 31.11
CA THR A 766 9.27 3.13 31.09
C THR A 766 8.90 1.96 32.01
N ASP A 767 9.78 1.60 32.97
CA ASP A 767 9.72 0.36 33.78
C ASP A 767 8.66 0.42 34.91
N LYS A 768 7.40 0.65 34.55
CA LYS A 768 6.21 0.53 35.42
C LYS A 768 5.04 -0.21 34.76
N ALA A 769 5.13 -0.55 33.48
CA ALA A 769 4.31 -1.62 32.93
C ALA A 769 4.77 -2.96 33.52
N ARG A 770 3.85 -3.91 33.71
CA ARG A 770 4.20 -5.26 34.15
C ARG A 770 4.61 -6.09 32.95
N ASP A 771 5.92 -6.25 32.76
CA ASP A 771 6.46 -7.24 31.83
C ASP A 771 6.13 -8.65 32.32
N SER A 772 5.03 -9.19 31.80
CA SER A 772 4.92 -10.64 31.60
C SER A 772 5.71 -10.99 30.33
N PRO A 773 6.62 -11.97 30.38
CA PRO A 773 7.33 -12.46 29.19
C PRO A 773 6.43 -13.26 28.24
N LYS A 774 5.16 -13.50 28.58
CA LYS A 774 4.14 -14.06 27.69
C LYS A 774 3.49 -12.99 26.82
N ASP A 775 2.95 -13.42 25.67
CA ASP A 775 2.08 -12.55 24.90
C ASP A 775 0.71 -12.34 25.60
N ALA A 776 0.09 -11.18 25.35
CA ALA A 776 -1.22 -10.86 25.90
C ALA A 776 -2.33 -11.80 25.40
N LEU A 777 -2.19 -12.41 24.22
CA LEU A 777 -3.11 -13.42 23.70
C LEU A 777 -2.93 -14.78 24.40
N GLU A 778 -1.72 -15.12 24.83
CA GLU A 778 -1.44 -16.33 25.62
C GLU A 778 -1.98 -16.19 27.04
N GLU A 779 -1.71 -15.06 27.69
CA GLU A 779 -2.27 -14.73 29.02
C GLU A 779 -3.81 -14.74 29.00
N LEU A 780 -4.44 -14.26 27.92
CA LEU A 780 -5.89 -14.35 27.73
C LEU A 780 -6.36 -15.81 27.62
N ARG A 781 -5.69 -16.64 26.80
CA ARG A 781 -6.02 -18.06 26.62
C ARG A 781 -5.90 -18.83 27.94
N ASP A 782 -4.76 -18.71 28.63
CA ASP A 782 -4.53 -19.33 29.94
C ASP A 782 -5.59 -18.90 30.97
N ALA A 783 -5.95 -17.61 30.98
CA ALA A 783 -6.98 -17.10 31.87
C ALA A 783 -8.38 -17.60 31.49
N ARG A 784 -8.69 -17.74 30.20
CA ARG A 784 -9.96 -18.27 29.69
C ARG A 784 -10.12 -19.75 30.01
N ASP A 785 -9.07 -20.56 29.85
CA ASP A 785 -9.04 -21.98 30.22
C ASP A 785 -9.14 -22.17 31.74
N ALA A 786 -8.58 -21.25 32.54
CA ALA A 786 -8.79 -21.17 33.98
C ALA A 786 -10.20 -20.66 34.39
N GLY A 787 -11.08 -20.36 33.43
CA GLY A 787 -12.45 -19.88 33.68
C GLY A 787 -12.55 -18.45 34.21
N ARG A 788 -11.50 -17.63 34.07
CA ARG A 788 -11.46 -16.25 34.55
C ARG A 788 -12.24 -15.32 33.61
N LEU A 789 -12.82 -14.27 34.20
CA LEU A 789 -13.39 -13.15 33.46
C LEU A 789 -12.28 -12.39 32.72
N ILE A 790 -12.48 -12.07 31.43
CA ILE A 790 -11.53 -11.29 30.64
C ILE A 790 -12.10 -9.89 30.38
N VAL A 791 -11.36 -8.86 30.76
CA VAL A 791 -11.74 -7.44 30.62
C VAL A 791 -10.72 -6.73 29.74
N LEU A 792 -11.20 -6.02 28.70
CA LEU A 792 -10.36 -5.20 27.82
C LEU A 792 -10.64 -3.71 28.03
N ALA A 793 -9.63 -2.86 27.88
CA ALA A 793 -9.78 -1.40 27.92
C ALA A 793 -8.90 -0.70 26.86
N SER A 794 -9.47 0.19 26.06
CA SER A 794 -8.76 0.93 25.00
C SER A 794 -9.42 2.30 24.71
N MET A 795 -8.69 3.38 24.96
CA MET A 795 -9.18 4.76 24.73
C MET A 795 -8.89 5.31 23.32
N GLY A 796 -8.45 4.46 22.39
CA GLY A 796 -8.17 4.84 21.00
C GLY A 796 -6.87 5.65 20.82
N THR A 797 -6.34 5.65 19.59
CA THR A 797 -5.00 6.18 19.30
C THR A 797 -4.90 7.71 19.28
N VAL A 798 -6.02 8.44 19.11
CA VAL A 798 -5.99 9.91 19.04
C VAL A 798 -6.08 10.55 20.43
N ILE A 799 -6.98 10.08 21.30
CA ILE A 799 -7.14 10.62 22.68
C ILE A 799 -5.90 10.31 23.53
N THR A 800 -5.29 9.14 23.32
CA THR A 800 -3.98 8.77 23.90
C THR A 800 -2.79 9.32 23.11
N GLY A 801 -3.04 10.13 22.07
CA GLY A 801 -2.02 10.70 21.20
C GLY A 801 -1.44 12.03 21.72
N ASP A 802 -0.53 12.58 20.92
CA ASP A 802 0.18 13.85 21.11
C ASP A 802 -0.39 15.01 20.26
N SER A 803 -1.56 14.82 19.64
CA SER A 803 -2.28 15.88 18.93
C SER A 803 -2.58 17.09 19.83
N PRO A 804 -2.28 18.33 19.40
CA PRO A 804 -2.53 19.54 20.19
C PRO A 804 -4.01 19.90 20.33
N ASP A 805 -4.89 19.38 19.46
CA ASP A 805 -6.33 19.67 19.45
C ASP A 805 -7.18 18.54 20.06
N PHE A 806 -6.70 17.29 19.99
CA PHE A 806 -7.48 16.09 20.34
C PHE A 806 -6.85 15.18 21.41
N GLY A 807 -5.59 15.44 21.80
CA GLY A 807 -4.76 14.51 22.56
C GLY A 807 -4.67 14.74 24.08
N TRP A 808 -3.60 14.18 24.64
CA TRP A 808 -3.34 14.00 26.07
C TRP A 808 -3.52 15.25 26.94
N ALA A 809 -2.99 16.40 26.51
CA ALA A 809 -2.99 17.64 27.30
C ALA A 809 -4.29 18.47 27.21
N VAL A 810 -5.20 18.14 26.29
CA VAL A 810 -6.18 19.11 25.78
C VAL A 810 -7.46 19.14 26.63
N LYS A 811 -7.80 20.32 27.15
CA LYS A 811 -9.16 20.64 27.66
C LYS A 811 -10.06 20.99 26.45
N PRO A 812 -11.38 20.69 26.49
CA PRO A 812 -12.29 21.05 25.40
C PRO A 812 -12.21 22.55 25.04
N VAL A 813 -12.25 22.85 23.74
CA VAL A 813 -11.98 24.20 23.21
C VAL A 813 -13.14 25.18 23.49
N GLU A 814 -12.78 26.46 23.55
CA GLU A 814 -13.51 27.56 24.16
C GLU A 814 -14.85 27.86 23.46
N SER A 815 -15.92 28.17 24.21
CA SER A 815 -16.15 29.56 24.61
C SER A 815 -16.84 29.72 25.98
N GLN A 816 -17.05 28.62 26.72
CA GLN A 816 -17.40 28.60 28.14
C GLN A 816 -17.23 27.18 28.72
N ARG A 817 -16.64 27.07 29.92
CA ARG A 817 -16.24 25.83 30.65
C ARG A 817 -14.91 25.26 30.12
N GLN A 818 -13.93 24.84 30.93
CA GLN A 818 -13.92 24.00 32.14
C GLN A 818 -14.24 22.52 31.82
N GLY A 819 -13.36 21.60 32.22
CA GLY A 819 -13.38 20.21 31.76
C GLY A 819 -12.09 19.44 32.06
N LEU A 820 -12.17 18.11 32.11
CA LEU A 820 -10.99 17.23 32.23
C LEU A 820 -10.14 17.27 30.95
N THR A 821 -8.82 17.12 31.09
CA THR A 821 -7.88 16.85 29.97
C THR A 821 -8.05 15.44 29.40
N GLY A 822 -7.49 15.17 28.21
CA GLY A 822 -7.42 13.82 27.64
C GLY A 822 -6.74 12.81 28.57
N LYS A 823 -5.65 13.24 29.24
CA LYS A 823 -4.93 12.49 30.29
C LYS A 823 -5.84 12.11 31.45
N GLN A 824 -6.48 13.11 32.09
CA GLN A 824 -7.38 12.87 33.22
C GLN A 824 -8.54 11.94 32.84
N LEU A 825 -9.12 12.11 31.64
CA LEU A 825 -10.20 11.26 31.14
C LEU A 825 -9.77 9.79 30.99
N CYS A 826 -8.63 9.54 30.34
CA CYS A 826 -8.12 8.18 30.15
C CYS A 826 -7.71 7.52 31.48
N GLN A 827 -7.02 8.26 32.34
CA GLN A 827 -6.57 7.76 33.64
C GLN A 827 -7.73 7.45 34.58
N ALA A 828 -8.80 8.26 34.57
CA ALA A 828 -10.04 7.98 35.29
C ALA A 828 -10.78 6.75 34.72
N ALA A 829 -10.85 6.61 33.39
CA ALA A 829 -11.47 5.46 32.75
C ALA A 829 -10.74 4.15 33.09
N TRP A 830 -9.41 4.11 33.01
CA TRP A 830 -8.62 2.94 33.41
C TRP A 830 -8.69 2.67 34.92
N SER A 831 -8.70 3.70 35.75
CA SER A 831 -8.93 3.56 37.20
C SER A 831 -10.28 2.93 37.49
N GLY A 832 -11.33 3.27 36.73
CA GLY A 832 -12.66 2.65 36.86
C GLY A 832 -12.67 1.16 36.49
N VAL A 833 -11.83 0.73 35.55
CA VAL A 833 -11.60 -0.71 35.25
C VAL A 833 -10.92 -1.40 36.44
N PHE A 834 -9.94 -0.76 37.05
CA PHE A 834 -9.21 -1.29 38.20
C PHE A 834 -10.08 -1.33 39.48
N ASP A 835 -10.95 -0.34 39.70
CA ASP A 835 -11.94 -0.37 40.78
C ASP A 835 -13.06 -1.40 40.53
N ALA A 836 -13.41 -1.67 39.26
CA ALA A 836 -14.40 -2.69 38.91
C ALA A 836 -13.90 -4.12 39.16
N PHE A 837 -12.66 -4.42 38.75
CA PHE A 837 -12.17 -5.80 38.57
C PHE A 837 -10.76 -6.07 39.14
N GLY A 838 -10.11 -5.09 39.74
CA GLY A 838 -8.74 -5.18 40.24
C GLY A 838 -8.60 -6.10 41.46
N ALA A 839 -7.59 -6.97 41.42
CA ALA A 839 -7.19 -7.83 42.52
C ALA A 839 -6.67 -7.00 43.70
N LYS A 840 -7.08 -7.37 44.92
CA LYS A 840 -6.64 -6.76 46.17
C LYS A 840 -5.40 -7.47 46.72
N GLU A 841 -4.75 -6.83 47.67
CA GLU A 841 -3.58 -7.40 48.35
C GLU A 841 -3.99 -8.66 49.15
N GLY A 842 -3.43 -9.81 48.77
CA GLY A 842 -3.80 -11.13 49.31
C GLY A 842 -4.75 -11.96 48.44
N ASP A 843 -5.30 -11.42 47.35
CA ASP A 843 -6.15 -12.19 46.42
C ASP A 843 -5.32 -13.21 45.60
N LEU A 844 -5.88 -14.41 45.41
CA LEU A 844 -5.31 -15.41 44.50
C LEU A 844 -5.60 -15.01 43.06
N LEU A 845 -4.58 -14.59 42.32
CA LEU A 845 -4.71 -14.03 40.96
C LEU A 845 -5.48 -14.96 40.00
N GLU A 846 -5.29 -16.28 40.14
CA GLU A 846 -5.98 -17.36 39.43
C GLU A 846 -7.52 -17.31 39.54
N LYS A 847 -8.07 -16.64 40.57
CA LYS A 847 -9.51 -16.50 40.85
C LYS A 847 -10.04 -15.08 40.59
N THR A 848 -9.16 -14.17 40.18
CA THR A 848 -9.51 -12.79 39.82
C THR A 848 -9.62 -12.64 38.30
N PRO A 849 -10.34 -11.64 37.77
CA PRO A 849 -10.36 -11.33 36.34
C PRO A 849 -8.94 -11.15 35.77
N LEU A 850 -8.77 -11.29 34.46
CA LEU A 850 -7.63 -10.72 33.74
C LEU A 850 -8.06 -9.37 33.17
N ILE A 851 -7.27 -8.33 33.44
CA ILE A 851 -7.49 -7.00 32.88
C ILE A 851 -6.40 -6.72 31.85
N LEU A 852 -6.79 -6.38 30.62
CA LEU A 852 -5.90 -6.01 29.53
C LEU A 852 -6.14 -4.54 29.15
N VAL A 853 -5.11 -3.70 29.22
CA VAL A 853 -5.23 -2.26 28.95
C VAL A 853 -4.26 -1.83 27.85
N SER A 854 -4.81 -1.26 26.76
CA SER A 854 -4.02 -0.57 25.73
C SER A 854 -3.91 0.90 26.12
N VAL A 855 -2.75 1.32 26.64
CA VAL A 855 -2.56 2.66 27.22
C VAL A 855 -2.18 3.75 26.21
N GLY A 856 -1.86 3.36 24.98
CA GLY A 856 -1.40 4.27 23.94
C GLY A 856 0.11 4.54 24.00
N PRO A 857 0.63 5.37 23.07
CA PRO A 857 2.07 5.48 22.79
C PRO A 857 2.83 6.50 23.68
N GLN A 858 2.31 6.86 24.86
CA GLN A 858 2.92 7.86 25.76
C GLN A 858 3.66 7.23 26.93
N LYS A 859 4.83 7.79 27.28
CA LYS A 859 5.72 7.28 28.33
C LYS A 859 5.14 7.42 29.76
N ASP A 860 4.28 8.42 29.98
CA ASP A 860 3.75 8.82 31.31
C ASP A 860 2.30 8.33 31.58
N ALA A 861 1.79 7.41 30.76
CA ALA A 861 0.37 7.08 30.69
C ALA A 861 -0.27 6.70 32.05
N LEU A 862 0.49 6.00 32.90
CA LEU A 862 0.00 5.42 34.16
C LEU A 862 0.59 6.06 35.43
N ASP A 863 1.34 7.15 35.34
CA ASP A 863 2.17 7.65 36.47
C ASP A 863 1.38 8.01 37.75
N SER A 864 0.10 8.34 37.62
CA SER A 864 -0.85 8.66 38.71
C SER A 864 -1.80 7.50 39.05
N VAL A 865 -1.72 6.36 38.35
CA VAL A 865 -2.71 5.28 38.39
C VAL A 865 -2.15 4.04 39.06
N LYS A 866 -2.80 3.57 40.13
CA LYS A 866 -2.41 2.33 40.83
C LYS A 866 -2.88 1.10 40.07
N VAL A 867 -2.01 0.54 39.24
CA VAL A 867 -2.26 -0.72 38.50
C VAL A 867 -2.38 -1.92 39.47
N PRO A 868 -3.44 -2.74 39.38
CA PRO A 868 -3.60 -3.93 40.24
C PRO A 868 -2.82 -5.15 39.70
N PRO A 869 -2.46 -6.13 40.56
CA PRO A 869 -1.61 -7.27 40.19
C PRO A 869 -2.29 -8.33 39.29
N ASN A 870 -3.50 -8.09 38.80
CA ASN A 870 -4.18 -8.87 37.77
C ASN A 870 -4.35 -8.12 36.43
N ALA A 871 -3.77 -6.92 36.31
CA ALA A 871 -3.75 -6.16 35.06
C ALA A 871 -2.43 -6.35 34.28
N ILE A 872 -2.53 -6.31 32.97
CA ILE A 872 -1.44 -6.20 32.00
C ILE A 872 -1.72 -4.95 31.15
N CYS A 873 -0.86 -3.95 31.29
CA CYS A 873 -0.93 -2.71 30.52
C CYS A 873 0.20 -2.70 29.51
N LYS A 874 -0.11 -2.57 28.21
CA LYS A 874 0.88 -2.42 27.13
C LYS A 874 0.52 -1.18 26.28
N PRO A 875 1.49 -0.49 25.63
CA PRO A 875 1.20 0.69 24.80
C PRO A 875 0.21 0.38 23.67
N VAL A 876 0.35 -0.80 23.05
CA VAL A 876 -0.53 -1.35 22.03
C VAL A 876 -0.90 -2.79 22.41
N LEU A 877 -2.14 -3.19 22.12
CA LEU A 877 -2.62 -4.57 22.23
C LEU A 877 -3.30 -5.01 20.92
N PRO A 878 -3.27 -6.31 20.55
CA PRO A 878 -3.92 -6.82 19.33
C PRO A 878 -5.45 -6.93 19.51
N GLN A 879 -6.12 -5.78 19.58
CA GLN A 879 -7.52 -5.61 19.97
C GLN A 879 -8.50 -6.63 19.36
N VAL A 880 -8.46 -6.83 18.03
CA VAL A 880 -9.34 -7.76 17.31
C VAL A 880 -9.11 -9.21 17.72
N ASP A 881 -7.86 -9.63 17.90
CA ASP A 881 -7.55 -11.01 18.23
C ASP A 881 -7.78 -11.33 19.71
N LEU A 882 -7.65 -10.33 20.60
CA LEU A 882 -8.13 -10.45 21.98
C LEU A 882 -9.65 -10.59 22.04
N LEU A 883 -10.39 -9.73 21.32
CA LEU A 883 -11.87 -9.82 21.22
C LEU A 883 -12.30 -11.21 20.70
N ARG A 884 -11.66 -11.71 19.63
CA ARG A 884 -11.90 -13.04 19.05
C ARG A 884 -11.57 -14.21 19.98
N ALA A 885 -10.48 -14.12 20.74
CA ALA A 885 -10.10 -15.14 21.72
C ALA A 885 -11.03 -15.15 22.96
N GLY A 886 -11.89 -14.14 23.08
CA GLY A 886 -12.94 -14.03 24.07
C GLY A 886 -12.62 -12.98 25.11
N VAL A 887 -13.21 -11.80 24.95
CA VAL A 887 -13.38 -10.79 26.01
C VAL A 887 -14.83 -10.87 26.52
N ASP A 888 -15.06 -10.59 27.81
CA ASP A 888 -16.41 -10.62 28.39
C ASP A 888 -17.05 -9.22 28.49
N VAL A 889 -16.23 -8.17 28.63
CA VAL A 889 -16.65 -6.76 28.56
C VAL A 889 -15.49 -5.86 28.10
N PHE A 890 -15.79 -4.87 27.26
CA PHE A 890 -14.79 -3.96 26.69
C PHE A 890 -15.08 -2.49 27.04
N LEU A 891 -14.15 -1.82 27.74
CA LEU A 891 -14.15 -0.37 27.88
C LEU A 891 -13.53 0.27 26.65
N THR A 892 -14.27 1.14 25.96
CA THR A 892 -13.85 1.76 24.71
C THR A 892 -14.20 3.23 24.64
N HIS A 893 -13.36 4.03 23.99
CA HIS A 893 -13.72 5.39 23.57
C HIS A 893 -14.90 5.47 22.59
N GLY A 894 -15.29 4.36 21.93
CA GLY A 894 -16.48 4.30 21.07
C GLY A 894 -16.28 4.71 19.60
N GLY A 895 -15.05 4.92 19.14
CA GLY A 895 -14.78 5.19 17.73
C GLY A 895 -15.19 4.00 16.86
N GLN A 896 -15.77 4.25 15.69
CA GLN A 896 -16.53 3.29 14.88
C GLN A 896 -15.89 1.91 14.77
N ASN A 897 -14.60 1.81 14.44
CA ASN A 897 -13.91 0.52 14.31
C ASN A 897 -13.93 -0.27 15.62
N SER A 898 -13.52 0.32 16.74
CA SER A 898 -13.52 -0.37 18.05
C SER A 898 -14.93 -0.75 18.51
N PHE A 899 -15.95 0.02 18.14
CA PHE A 899 -17.35 -0.32 18.42
C PHE A 899 -17.80 -1.54 17.59
N MET A 900 -17.62 -1.48 16.26
CA MET A 900 -18.01 -2.57 15.36
C MET A 900 -17.18 -3.85 15.56
N GLU A 901 -15.89 -3.75 15.87
CA GLU A 901 -15.01 -4.87 16.24
C GLU A 901 -15.54 -5.62 17.48
N SER A 902 -16.03 -4.88 18.49
CA SER A 902 -16.61 -5.47 19.71
C SER A 902 -17.89 -6.23 19.42
N LEU A 903 -18.81 -5.60 18.67
CA LEU A 903 -20.10 -6.21 18.34
C LEU A 903 -19.96 -7.39 17.38
N ALA A 904 -19.01 -7.35 16.43
CA ALA A 904 -18.69 -8.50 15.58
C ALA A 904 -18.21 -9.73 16.39
N ALA A 905 -17.54 -9.51 17.53
CA ALA A 905 -17.15 -10.57 18.46
C ALA A 905 -18.23 -10.92 19.51
N GLY A 906 -19.40 -10.28 19.47
CA GLY A 906 -20.46 -10.45 20.47
C GLY A 906 -20.12 -9.90 21.86
N VAL A 907 -19.13 -9.00 21.96
CA VAL A 907 -18.61 -8.46 23.21
C VAL A 907 -19.33 -7.15 23.55
N PRO A 908 -20.00 -7.05 24.71
CA PRO A 908 -20.69 -5.83 25.13
C PRO A 908 -19.72 -4.76 25.65
N VAL A 909 -20.14 -3.50 25.58
CA VAL A 909 -19.24 -2.33 25.76
C VAL A 909 -19.62 -1.42 26.92
N VAL A 910 -18.63 -0.73 27.47
CA VAL A 910 -18.81 0.54 28.18
C VAL A 910 -18.13 1.63 27.38
N VAL A 911 -18.89 2.64 26.95
CA VAL A 911 -18.42 3.68 26.03
C VAL A 911 -18.11 4.96 26.78
N CYS A 912 -16.87 5.42 26.66
CA CYS A 912 -16.31 6.62 27.28
C CYS A 912 -15.97 7.67 26.20
N PRO A 913 -16.98 8.35 25.61
CA PRO A 913 -16.80 9.13 24.39
C PRO A 913 -15.94 10.39 24.57
N GLY A 914 -15.05 10.63 23.61
CA GLY A 914 -14.24 11.84 23.49
C GLY A 914 -14.83 12.86 22.52
N PHE A 915 -14.82 12.55 21.21
CA PHE A 915 -15.18 13.48 20.12
C PHE A 915 -15.61 12.76 18.82
N ALA A 916 -15.97 13.53 17.78
CA ALA A 916 -16.44 13.07 16.47
C ALA A 916 -17.67 12.13 16.55
N ASP A 917 -17.55 10.91 16.03
CA ASP A 917 -18.60 9.87 15.99
C ASP A 917 -18.88 9.23 17.37
N GLN A 918 -17.91 9.32 18.28
CA GLN A 918 -17.91 8.61 19.55
C GLN A 918 -19.15 8.87 20.43
N PRO A 919 -19.68 10.11 20.57
CA PRO A 919 -20.89 10.35 21.35
C PRO A 919 -22.14 9.71 20.74
N ALA A 920 -22.25 9.67 19.40
CA ALA A 920 -23.37 9.02 18.72
C ALA A 920 -23.31 7.49 18.92
N ASN A 921 -22.12 6.90 18.81
CA ASN A 921 -21.91 5.47 19.12
C ASN A 921 -22.12 5.15 20.62
N ALA A 922 -21.84 6.09 21.53
CA ALA A 922 -22.14 5.93 22.96
C ALA A 922 -23.65 5.90 23.24
N GLN A 923 -24.41 6.81 22.63
CA GLN A 923 -25.88 6.79 22.69
C GLN A 923 -26.45 5.49 22.09
N LYS A 924 -26.01 5.15 20.87
CA LYS A 924 -26.38 3.91 20.14
C LYS A 924 -26.10 2.64 20.95
N ALA A 925 -25.00 2.62 21.73
CA ALA A 925 -24.67 1.49 22.60
C ALA A 925 -25.76 1.23 23.67
N ALA A 926 -26.33 2.30 24.23
CA ALA A 926 -27.41 2.21 25.21
C ALA A 926 -28.77 1.92 24.56
N GLU A 927 -29.05 2.51 23.40
CA GLU A 927 -30.31 2.32 22.66
C GLU A 927 -30.46 0.89 22.11
N LEU A 928 -29.40 0.32 21.54
CA LEU A 928 -29.35 -1.09 21.10
C LEU A 928 -29.18 -2.07 22.27
N GLN A 929 -29.09 -1.58 23.51
CA GLN A 929 -28.80 -2.37 24.72
C GLN A 929 -27.53 -3.23 24.64
N VAL A 930 -26.55 -2.87 23.79
CA VAL A 930 -25.25 -3.57 23.67
C VAL A 930 -24.20 -3.08 24.67
N GLY A 931 -24.48 -1.97 25.37
CA GLY A 931 -23.59 -1.40 26.36
C GLY A 931 -24.19 -0.24 27.14
N LEU A 932 -23.34 0.50 27.85
CA LEU A 932 -23.68 1.74 28.55
C LEU A 932 -22.70 2.86 28.19
N GLN A 933 -23.18 4.10 28.18
CA GLN A 933 -22.35 5.29 28.03
C GLN A 933 -21.96 5.91 29.38
N VAL A 934 -20.72 6.42 29.47
CA VAL A 934 -20.23 7.22 30.59
C VAL A 934 -19.54 8.47 30.01
N THR A 935 -20.34 9.52 29.84
CA THR A 935 -19.97 10.78 29.14
C THR A 935 -18.90 11.57 29.89
N ARG A 936 -17.91 12.11 29.17
CA ARG A 936 -16.86 13.02 29.70
C ARG A 936 -17.50 14.13 30.56
N PRO A 937 -17.08 14.31 31.82
CA PRO A 937 -17.69 15.30 32.70
C PRO A 937 -17.19 16.71 32.38
N VAL A 938 -18.01 17.71 32.72
CA VAL A 938 -17.75 19.13 32.53
C VAL A 938 -17.80 19.82 33.91
N PRO A 939 -16.81 19.58 34.80
CA PRO A 939 -16.69 20.23 36.12
C PRO A 939 -16.57 21.75 36.03
N ALA A 940 -16.77 22.45 37.16
CA ALA A 940 -16.23 23.80 37.31
C ALA A 940 -14.71 23.79 37.53
N GLU A 941 -14.08 24.95 37.40
CA GLU A 941 -12.65 25.14 37.70
C GLU A 941 -12.36 24.93 39.19
N GLY A 942 -11.42 24.03 39.49
CA GLY A 942 -11.12 23.58 40.86
C GLY A 942 -11.96 22.36 41.29
N GLU A 943 -12.91 21.90 40.47
CA GLU A 943 -13.68 20.67 40.72
C GLU A 943 -13.19 19.48 39.88
N GLU A 944 -12.13 19.65 39.08
CA GLU A 944 -11.61 18.57 38.20
C GLU A 944 -11.30 17.26 38.94
N ASP A 945 -10.72 17.31 40.14
CA ASP A 945 -10.42 16.09 40.92
C ASP A 945 -11.70 15.38 41.39
N ALA A 946 -12.72 16.15 41.81
CA ALA A 946 -14.01 15.60 42.23
C ALA A 946 -14.76 14.96 41.05
N ALA A 947 -14.74 15.59 39.88
CA ALA A 947 -15.29 15.01 38.66
C ALA A 947 -14.48 13.80 38.16
N THR A 948 -13.16 13.79 38.33
CA THR A 948 -12.29 12.63 38.02
C THR A 948 -12.67 11.43 38.89
N ALA A 949 -12.88 11.61 40.19
CA ALA A 949 -13.32 10.56 41.11
C ALA A 949 -14.76 10.10 40.84
N SER A 950 -15.67 11.03 40.57
CA SER A 950 -17.06 10.71 40.20
C SER A 950 -17.13 9.91 38.89
N TYR A 951 -16.36 10.31 37.87
CA TYR A 951 -16.26 9.60 36.59
C TYR A 951 -15.68 8.19 36.75
N THR A 952 -14.59 8.07 37.52
CA THR A 952 -13.97 6.78 37.88
C THR A 952 -14.99 5.82 38.49
N THR A 953 -15.80 6.33 39.43
CA THR A 953 -16.90 5.57 40.07
C THR A 953 -17.96 5.16 39.06
N SER A 954 -18.43 6.09 38.21
CA SER A 954 -19.45 5.81 37.19
C SER A 954 -19.00 4.78 36.15
N VAL A 955 -17.72 4.82 35.74
CA VAL A 955 -17.11 3.81 34.87
C VAL A 955 -17.09 2.44 35.56
N ALA A 956 -16.69 2.38 36.84
CA ALA A 956 -16.64 1.12 37.58
C ALA A 956 -18.03 0.49 37.78
N GLU A 957 -19.07 1.31 38.02
CA GLU A 957 -20.46 0.86 38.13
C GLU A 957 -21.02 0.37 36.78
N ALA A 958 -20.80 1.14 35.70
CA ALA A 958 -21.22 0.74 34.36
C ALA A 958 -20.57 -0.58 33.93
N LEU A 959 -19.28 -0.77 34.20
CA LEU A 959 -18.54 -2.01 33.87
C LEU A 959 -19.07 -3.23 34.61
N ARG A 960 -19.28 -3.12 35.94
CA ARG A 960 -19.88 -4.23 36.71
C ARG A 960 -21.29 -4.54 36.20
N ARG A 961 -22.09 -3.52 35.87
CA ARG A 961 -23.46 -3.70 35.37
C ARG A 961 -23.50 -4.39 34.00
N VAL A 962 -22.70 -3.94 33.02
CA VAL A 962 -22.63 -4.54 31.68
C VAL A 962 -22.10 -5.99 31.73
N GLN A 963 -21.19 -6.28 32.66
CA GLN A 963 -20.66 -7.64 32.87
C GLN A 963 -21.69 -8.58 33.52
N GLN A 964 -22.56 -8.08 34.39
CA GLN A 964 -23.49 -8.89 35.20
C GLN A 964 -24.87 -9.10 34.56
N GLU A 965 -25.40 -8.13 33.82
CA GLU A 965 -26.74 -8.22 33.21
C GLU A 965 -26.69 -8.93 31.84
N PRO A 966 -27.28 -10.14 31.67
CA PRO A 966 -27.12 -10.92 30.44
C PRO A 966 -27.71 -10.29 29.17
N VAL A 967 -28.55 -9.25 29.32
CA VAL A 967 -29.13 -8.50 28.21
C VAL A 967 -28.06 -7.92 27.28
N PHE A 968 -26.98 -7.35 27.84
CA PHE A 968 -25.94 -6.70 27.05
C PHE A 968 -25.19 -7.68 26.15
N ARG A 969 -24.80 -8.85 26.69
CA ARG A 969 -24.14 -9.90 25.90
C ARG A 969 -25.08 -10.54 24.87
N THR A 970 -26.38 -10.64 25.19
CA THR A 970 -27.39 -11.16 24.26
C THR A 970 -27.61 -10.21 23.08
N ALA A 971 -27.76 -8.92 23.35
CA ALA A 971 -27.89 -7.89 22.33
C ALA A 971 -26.62 -7.77 21.47
N ALA A 972 -25.43 -7.80 22.09
CA ALA A 972 -24.16 -7.76 21.37
C ALA A 972 -23.97 -8.98 20.44
N ALA A 973 -24.37 -10.18 20.87
CA ALA A 973 -24.32 -11.38 20.03
C ALA A 973 -25.28 -11.33 18.83
N GLU A 974 -26.52 -10.84 19.01
CA GLU A 974 -27.47 -10.61 17.92
C GLU A 974 -26.98 -9.51 16.95
N CYS A 975 -26.33 -8.47 17.47
CA CYS A 975 -25.62 -7.49 16.66
C CYS A 975 -24.49 -8.14 15.84
N GLY A 976 -23.70 -9.03 16.44
CA GLY A 976 -22.66 -9.79 15.74
C GLY A 976 -23.18 -10.69 14.61
N ARG A 977 -24.38 -11.30 14.79
CA ARG A 977 -25.06 -12.06 13.73
C ARG A 977 -25.40 -11.16 12.53
N LYS A 978 -26.06 -10.03 12.77
CA LYS A 978 -26.42 -9.03 11.74
C LYS A 978 -25.20 -8.44 11.03
N ILE A 979 -24.11 -8.23 11.78
CA ILE A 979 -22.83 -7.79 11.25
C ILE A 979 -22.22 -8.84 10.31
N THR A 980 -22.28 -10.12 10.69
CA THR A 980 -21.79 -11.24 9.86
C THR A 980 -22.56 -11.35 8.54
N GLU A 981 -23.89 -11.15 8.60
CA GLU A 981 -24.79 -11.17 7.45
C GLU A 981 -24.55 -10.02 6.45
N ALA A 982 -23.83 -8.96 6.84
CA ALA A 982 -23.45 -7.86 5.94
C ALA A 982 -22.37 -8.25 4.90
N GLY A 983 -21.67 -9.38 5.08
CA GLY A 983 -20.79 -10.00 4.05
C GLY A 983 -19.33 -9.53 4.01
N GLY A 984 -18.97 -8.48 4.74
CA GLY A 984 -17.59 -8.11 5.07
C GLY A 984 -16.63 -7.97 3.88
N VAL A 985 -15.44 -8.53 4.06
CA VAL A 985 -14.31 -8.43 3.11
C VAL A 985 -14.66 -9.07 1.76
N GLN A 986 -15.33 -10.22 1.75
CA GLN A 986 -15.67 -10.91 0.49
C GLN A 986 -16.62 -10.05 -0.37
N ARG A 987 -17.73 -9.59 0.20
CA ARG A 987 -18.70 -8.74 -0.50
C ARG A 987 -18.06 -7.44 -1.00
N THR A 988 -17.10 -6.90 -0.23
CA THR A 988 -16.31 -5.73 -0.61
C THR A 988 -15.42 -6.00 -1.82
N VAL A 989 -14.72 -7.15 -1.84
CA VAL A 989 -13.93 -7.61 -2.98
C VAL A 989 -14.81 -7.81 -4.21
N ASP A 990 -15.94 -8.51 -4.08
CA ASP A 990 -16.86 -8.78 -5.21
C ASP A 990 -17.31 -7.49 -5.91
N ILE A 991 -17.63 -6.44 -5.14
CA ILE A 991 -17.99 -5.10 -5.65
C ILE A 991 -16.82 -4.45 -6.39
N LEU A 992 -15.60 -4.55 -5.86
CA LEU A 992 -14.41 -3.95 -6.46
C LEU A 992 -13.98 -4.67 -7.75
N LEU A 993 -14.11 -6.00 -7.79
CA LEU A 993 -13.90 -6.80 -9.00
C LEU A 993 -14.91 -6.43 -10.09
N GLN A 994 -16.20 -6.32 -9.75
CA GLN A 994 -17.22 -5.89 -10.70
C GLN A 994 -16.95 -4.46 -11.21
N THR A 995 -16.58 -3.54 -10.32
CA THR A 995 -16.22 -2.15 -10.68
C THR A 995 -15.03 -2.11 -11.66
N GLY A 996 -14.05 -2.99 -11.49
CA GLY A 996 -12.90 -3.11 -12.41
C GLY A 996 -13.26 -3.76 -13.76
N ARG A 997 -14.22 -4.69 -13.80
CA ARG A 997 -14.76 -5.24 -15.06
C ARG A 997 -15.58 -4.18 -15.82
N ASP A 998 -16.55 -3.55 -15.15
CA ASP A 998 -17.38 -2.45 -15.69
C ASP A 998 -16.53 -1.28 -16.22
N GLY A 999 -15.35 -1.06 -15.62
CA GLY A 999 -14.38 -0.05 -16.03
C GLY A 999 -13.63 -0.40 -17.32
N ARG A 1000 -13.41 -1.69 -17.61
CA ARG A 1000 -12.70 -2.16 -18.82
C ARG A 1000 -13.57 -2.12 -20.07
N GLU A 1001 -14.87 -2.32 -19.93
CA GLU A 1001 -15.83 -2.27 -21.05
C GLU A 1001 -16.14 -0.84 -21.53
N ARG A 1002 -15.74 0.18 -20.75
CA ARG A 1002 -15.83 1.59 -21.13
C ARG A 1002 -14.49 2.04 -21.70
N PRO A 1003 -14.40 2.49 -22.97
CA PRO A 1003 -13.17 3.11 -23.45
C PRO A 1003 -12.88 4.36 -22.60
N LEU A 1004 -11.63 4.45 -22.11
CA LEU A 1004 -11.12 5.67 -21.47
C LEU A 1004 -11.37 6.86 -22.42
N PRO A 1005 -11.93 7.99 -21.95
CA PRO A 1005 -12.13 9.16 -22.79
C PRO A 1005 -10.79 9.61 -23.39
N THR A 1006 -10.74 9.81 -24.71
CA THR A 1006 -9.53 10.21 -25.45
C THR A 1006 -9.20 11.70 -25.27
N LEU A 1007 -9.11 12.13 -24.01
CA LEU A 1007 -8.63 13.44 -23.57
C LEU A 1007 -7.13 13.33 -23.24
N LEU A 1008 -6.38 14.42 -23.47
CA LEU A 1008 -4.92 14.50 -23.32
C LEU A 1008 -4.07 13.74 -24.36
N ALA A 1009 -4.57 13.53 -25.58
CA ALA A 1009 -3.72 13.20 -26.74
C ALA A 1009 -3.22 14.43 -27.54
N ASN A 1010 -3.85 15.60 -27.36
CA ASN A 1010 -3.62 16.82 -28.17
C ASN A 1010 -3.31 18.09 -27.34
N THR A 1011 -2.94 17.94 -26.07
CA THR A 1011 -2.46 19.04 -25.22
C THR A 1011 -1.17 18.63 -24.53
N ALA A 1012 -0.08 18.58 -25.30
CA ALA A 1012 1.24 18.72 -24.69
C ALA A 1012 1.29 20.08 -23.97
N PRO A 1013 1.78 20.18 -22.73
CA PRO A 1013 1.97 21.45 -22.08
C PRO A 1013 3.00 22.26 -22.88
N THR A 1014 2.58 23.37 -23.49
CA THR A 1014 3.50 24.25 -24.20
C THR A 1014 4.50 24.81 -23.19
N SER A 1015 5.79 24.77 -23.55
CA SER A 1015 6.93 24.97 -22.63
C SER A 1015 7.18 26.42 -22.20
N HIS A 1016 6.11 27.19 -21.99
CA HIS A 1016 6.11 28.64 -21.89
C HIS A 1016 5.35 29.23 -20.69
N THR A 1017 4.60 28.45 -19.91
CA THR A 1017 3.86 28.94 -18.72
C THR A 1017 4.46 28.57 -17.37
N VAL A 1018 5.53 27.77 -17.31
CA VAL A 1018 6.25 27.44 -16.06
C VAL A 1018 7.56 28.23 -15.97
N LYS A 1019 7.47 29.57 -15.98
CA LYS A 1019 8.58 30.48 -15.68
C LYS A 1019 8.08 31.73 -14.92
N GLU A 1020 8.88 32.14 -13.95
CA GLU A 1020 8.81 33.42 -13.23
C GLU A 1020 7.63 33.66 -12.26
N CYS A 1021 7.39 32.73 -11.33
CA CYS A 1021 7.03 33.12 -9.96
C CYS A 1021 8.31 33.39 -9.14
N ARG A 1022 8.98 34.52 -9.41
CA ARG A 1022 10.04 35.04 -8.53
C ARG A 1022 9.39 35.87 -7.42
N VAL A 1023 9.56 35.44 -6.18
CA VAL A 1023 9.25 36.27 -5.01
C VAL A 1023 10.08 37.55 -5.06
N GLN A 1024 9.41 38.71 -4.97
CA GLN A 1024 10.06 40.01 -4.79
C GLN A 1024 9.57 40.65 -3.49
N ALA A 1025 10.51 40.83 -2.55
CA ALA A 1025 10.43 41.64 -1.33
C ALA A 1025 9.27 41.33 -0.38
#